data_AF-A0A0S1FKC7-F1
#
_entry.id   AF-A0A0S1FKC7-F1
#
_cell.length_a   1.000
_cell.length_b   1.000
_cell.length_c   1.000
_cell.angle_alpha   90.00
_cell.angle_beta   90.00
_cell.angle_gamma   90.00
#
_symmetry.space_group_name_H-M   'P 1'
#
loop_
_entity.id
_entity.type
_entity.pdbx_description
1 polymer ?
#
loop_
_entity_poly.entity_id
_entity_poly.type
_entity_poly.pdbx_seq_one_letter_code
_entity_poly.pdbx_strand_id
1 'polypeptide(L)'
;MRFLHFLWIFLIPFLQILLGNEIFLVSSQCLDDQKSLLLQLKGSFQYDSTLSNKLARWNQNTTECCNWNGVTCDLSGHVIALELDDEKISSGIENASALFSLQYLERLNLAYNKFNVSIPVGIGNLTNLKYLNLSNAGFVGQIPMMLSRLTRLVTLDLSTLFPDFDQPLKLENPNLSRFIENSTELRELYLDGVDLSAQRTEWCQSLSSYLPNLAVLSLRDCRISGPIHESLSELHFLSSIRLDQNNLSTTVPEYFANFSSMTTLNLASCNLQGTFPERIFQVSVLESLDLSTNELLGGSIPIFLQNGSLRRLSLSYTNFSGSLPESISDLQNLSRLELSNCNFSGPIPSTMANLTNLVYLDFSFNNFTGSIPYFQQSKKLTYLDLSRNGLSGLLSRAHFEGLSELVNINLGNNLLNGTLPAYIFELPSLQQLFLNSNQFVGQVDEFRNASSSLLDTIDLSNNHLNGSIPKSTFEIGRLKVLSLSSNFFRGIVPLDLIGRLSNLSRLELSYNNLTVDASSSNSASFTFPQLNILKLASCRLQKFPDLKNQSRMIHLDLSDNQIRGAIPNWIWGIGGGGLTHLNLSFNQLEYVEQPYSASSYLVVLDLHSNRLKGDLLIPPSSPIYVDYSSNNLSNSIPPDIGNSLALASFFSVANNSITGIIPESICNISYLQVLDFSNNALSGAIPRCLLENSTTLGVLNLGNNRLRGVIPDSFPIGCALKTLDLSRNIFDGKLPKSLVNCTLLEVLNVGNNRLFDRFPCMLRNSTSLKVLVLRSNKFNGNLTCNITRNSWKNLQIIDIASNYFTGMLNAECFSNWRGMMLANDYVETGRNHIQYKFLQLSNLYYQDTVTLTIKGVELELVKILRVFTSIDFSSNRFQGMIPETVGDLSSLYVLNLSHNALEGPIPKSIGKLQMLESLDLSTNHLSGEIPSELSNLTFLAALNLSFNNLFGSIPLSNQFQTFSADSYEGNRDLCGLPLNVTCKSDAPELKPAPSFQDDSYDWQFIFTGVGYGVGAAISIAPLLFYKQGNKYFDKHLERMLKLMFPRYGFSYTRFDPGKVVAVEHYEDETPDDTEDDDEGGKEASLGRYCVFCSKLDFQRKEAMHDPKCTCHMSSSPNSFPPTPSSSSPLLVIYHKKF
;
A
#
# COMPACT_ATOMS: atom_id res chain seq x y z
N MET A 1 -15.02 -71.91 34.97
CA MET A 1 -16.28 -71.24 34.59
C MET A 1 -16.00 -69.97 33.78
N ARG A 2 -15.66 -70.14 32.50
CA ARG A 2 -15.54 -69.06 31.50
C ARG A 2 -15.91 -69.67 30.16
N PHE A 3 -17.20 -69.93 29.93
CA PHE A 3 -17.71 -70.36 28.63
C PHE A 3 -19.21 -70.05 28.40
N LEU A 4 -19.85 -69.21 29.23
CA LEU A 4 -21.30 -68.96 29.13
C LEU A 4 -21.74 -67.52 28.93
N HIS A 5 -20.83 -66.54 28.80
CA HIS A 5 -21.20 -65.13 28.58
C HIS A 5 -20.93 -64.64 27.14
N PHE A 6 -20.36 -65.48 26.27
CA PHE A 6 -20.09 -65.12 24.88
C PHE A 6 -21.19 -65.55 23.90
N LEU A 7 -22.23 -66.26 24.35
CA LEU A 7 -23.28 -66.80 23.47
C LEU A 7 -24.51 -65.89 23.29
N TRP A 8 -24.60 -64.77 24.03
CA TRP A 8 -25.80 -63.90 24.01
C TRP A 8 -25.72 -62.74 23.02
N ILE A 9 -24.54 -62.43 22.47
CA ILE A 9 -24.37 -61.33 21.50
C ILE A 9 -24.73 -61.79 20.06
N PHE A 10 -24.84 -63.10 19.81
CA PHE A 10 -25.18 -63.64 18.49
C PHE A 10 -26.60 -64.21 18.34
N LEU A 11 -27.42 -64.27 19.41
CA LEU A 11 -28.77 -64.86 19.34
C LEU A 11 -29.91 -63.84 19.22
N ILE A 12 -29.65 -62.55 19.43
CA ILE A 12 -30.64 -61.47 19.26
C ILE A 12 -30.91 -61.14 17.78
N PRO A 13 -29.93 -61.20 16.85
CA PRO A 13 -30.23 -61.00 15.42
C PRO A 13 -31.00 -62.18 14.80
N PHE A 14 -30.94 -63.37 15.39
CA PHE A 14 -31.55 -64.58 14.82
C PHE A 14 -33.01 -64.77 15.24
N LEU A 15 -33.42 -64.23 16.39
CA LEU A 15 -34.83 -64.26 16.85
C LEU A 15 -35.70 -63.15 16.24
N GLN A 16 -35.12 -62.12 15.63
CA GLN A 16 -35.86 -61.17 14.79
C GLN A 16 -36.17 -61.73 13.39
N ILE A 17 -35.50 -62.80 12.95
CA ILE A 17 -35.76 -63.45 11.65
C ILE A 17 -36.87 -64.51 11.75
N LEU A 18 -37.24 -64.97 12.95
CA LEU A 18 -38.19 -66.08 13.13
C LEU A 18 -39.58 -65.70 13.69
N LEU A 19 -39.84 -64.41 13.96
CA LEU A 19 -41.17 -63.91 14.38
C LEU A 19 -41.62 -62.65 13.62
N GLY A 20 -41.14 -62.46 12.39
CA GLY A 20 -41.78 -61.57 11.44
C GLY A 20 -43.01 -62.27 10.85
N ASN A 21 -44.15 -62.21 11.55
CA ASN A 21 -45.43 -62.36 10.84
C ASN A 21 -45.49 -61.24 9.80
N GLU A 22 -45.27 -61.61 8.54
CA GLU A 22 -45.67 -60.84 7.37
C GLU A 22 -47.17 -60.51 7.51
N ILE A 23 -47.46 -59.35 8.08
CA ILE A 23 -48.69 -58.66 7.74
C ILE A 23 -48.46 -58.22 6.30
N PHE A 24 -49.00 -58.99 5.35
CA PHE A 24 -49.22 -58.50 4.00
C PHE A 24 -50.06 -57.22 4.12
N LEU A 25 -49.39 -56.07 4.11
CA LEU A 25 -50.00 -54.83 3.66
C LEU A 25 -50.34 -55.07 2.20
N VAL A 26 -51.64 -55.24 1.94
CA VAL A 26 -52.20 -55.17 0.59
C VAL A 26 -51.67 -53.87 -0.02
N SER A 27 -50.77 -53.96 -1.01
CA SER A 27 -50.39 -52.78 -1.80
C SER A 27 -51.67 -52.30 -2.47
N SER A 28 -52.06 -51.07 -2.20
CA SER A 28 -53.13 -50.43 -2.95
C SER A 28 -52.67 -50.32 -4.40
N GLN A 29 -53.36 -51.01 -5.30
CA GLN A 29 -53.07 -50.89 -6.74
C GLN A 29 -53.31 -49.45 -7.17
N CYS A 30 -52.33 -48.86 -7.85
CA CYS A 30 -52.51 -47.58 -8.55
C CYS A 30 -53.73 -47.69 -9.47
N LEU A 31 -54.66 -46.76 -9.35
CA LEU A 31 -55.83 -46.74 -10.23
C LEU A 31 -55.40 -46.49 -11.69
N ASP A 32 -56.05 -47.19 -12.63
CA ASP A 32 -55.68 -47.14 -14.05
C ASP A 32 -55.76 -45.74 -14.66
N ASP A 33 -56.71 -44.92 -14.20
CA ASP A 33 -56.84 -43.51 -14.60
C ASP A 33 -55.63 -42.68 -14.13
N GLN A 34 -55.18 -42.87 -12.89
CA GLN A 34 -54.03 -42.17 -12.32
C GLN A 34 -52.74 -42.56 -13.07
N LYS A 35 -52.55 -43.86 -13.32
CA LYS A 35 -51.43 -44.37 -14.13
C LYS A 35 -51.43 -43.78 -15.54
N SER A 36 -52.59 -43.70 -16.18
CA SER A 36 -52.75 -43.11 -17.51
C SER A 36 -52.34 -41.63 -17.51
N LEU A 37 -52.79 -40.87 -16.51
CA LEU A 37 -52.40 -39.46 -16.34
C LEU A 37 -50.89 -39.29 -16.15
N LEU A 38 -50.23 -40.16 -15.38
CA LEU A 38 -48.77 -40.09 -15.21
C LEU A 38 -48.00 -40.39 -16.50
N LEU A 39 -48.45 -41.36 -17.31
CA LEU A 39 -47.83 -41.64 -18.61
C LEU A 39 -48.05 -40.50 -19.61
N GLN A 40 -49.24 -39.91 -19.61
CA GLN A 40 -49.52 -38.72 -20.42
C GLN A 40 -48.65 -37.54 -19.98
N LEU A 41 -48.47 -37.35 -18.67
CA LEU A 41 -47.59 -36.34 -18.10
C LEU A 41 -46.14 -36.56 -18.54
N LYS A 42 -45.62 -37.80 -18.46
CA LYS A 42 -44.28 -38.15 -18.96
C LYS A 42 -44.11 -37.76 -20.43
N GLY A 43 -45.11 -38.03 -21.27
CA GLY A 43 -45.09 -37.69 -22.69
C GLY A 43 -45.15 -36.17 -22.97
N SER A 44 -45.63 -35.38 -22.01
CA SER A 44 -45.72 -33.92 -22.16
C SER A 44 -44.40 -33.19 -21.89
N PHE A 45 -43.49 -33.78 -21.11
CA PHE A 45 -42.23 -33.15 -20.72
C PHE A 45 -41.10 -33.38 -21.73
N GLN A 46 -40.36 -32.31 -22.01
CA GLN A 46 -39.05 -32.40 -22.65
C GLN A 46 -37.97 -32.41 -21.56
N TYR A 47 -37.16 -33.48 -21.51
CA TYR A 47 -36.13 -33.67 -20.50
C TYR A 47 -34.95 -34.48 -21.04
N ASP A 48 -33.79 -34.36 -20.40
CA ASP A 48 -32.61 -35.18 -20.73
C ASP A 48 -32.75 -36.58 -20.11
N SER A 49 -33.10 -37.55 -20.94
CA SER A 49 -33.27 -38.95 -20.51
C SER A 49 -31.99 -39.61 -19.96
N THR A 50 -30.79 -39.08 -20.26
CA THR A 50 -29.53 -39.62 -19.76
C THR A 50 -29.20 -39.15 -18.34
N LEU A 51 -29.73 -37.99 -17.96
CA LEU A 51 -29.50 -37.37 -16.65
C LEU A 51 -30.72 -37.50 -15.71
N SER A 52 -31.91 -37.74 -16.25
CA SER A 52 -33.14 -38.00 -15.49
C SER A 52 -33.05 -39.31 -14.72
N ASN A 53 -33.27 -39.25 -13.40
CA ASN A 53 -33.15 -40.40 -12.50
C ASN A 53 -34.50 -41.03 -12.14
N LYS A 54 -35.59 -40.27 -12.28
CA LYS A 54 -36.94 -40.68 -11.87
C LYS A 54 -37.85 -40.89 -13.09
N LEU A 55 -38.08 -39.83 -13.86
CA LEU A 55 -39.05 -39.75 -14.95
C LEU A 55 -38.71 -40.70 -16.11
N ALA A 56 -37.43 -40.83 -16.47
CA ALA A 56 -36.97 -41.75 -17.51
C ALA A 56 -37.39 -43.22 -17.22
N ARG A 57 -37.40 -43.62 -15.94
CA ARG A 57 -37.64 -45.00 -15.48
C ARG A 57 -39.11 -45.40 -15.41
N TRP A 58 -40.04 -44.46 -15.56
CA TRP A 58 -41.47 -44.76 -15.57
C TRP A 58 -41.82 -45.65 -16.77
N ASN A 59 -42.36 -46.84 -16.54
CA ASN A 59 -42.53 -47.85 -17.58
C ASN A 59 -44.00 -48.28 -17.70
N GLN A 60 -44.53 -48.21 -18.91
CA GLN A 60 -45.90 -48.63 -19.21
C GLN A 60 -46.17 -50.12 -18.89
N ASN A 61 -45.12 -50.96 -18.95
CA ASN A 61 -45.21 -52.40 -18.73
C ASN A 61 -45.25 -52.83 -17.25
N THR A 62 -44.99 -51.92 -16.30
CA THR A 62 -45.15 -52.21 -14.86
C THR A 62 -46.59 -51.97 -14.44
N THR A 63 -47.20 -52.90 -13.71
CA THR A 63 -48.60 -52.78 -13.23
C THR A 63 -48.76 -51.70 -12.16
N GLU A 64 -47.76 -51.51 -11.29
CA GLU A 64 -47.87 -50.62 -10.12
C GLU A 64 -47.17 -49.26 -10.31
N CYS A 65 -47.93 -48.22 -10.69
CA CYS A 65 -47.40 -46.85 -10.82
C CYS A 65 -46.93 -46.26 -9.48
N CYS A 66 -47.46 -46.74 -8.36
CA CYS A 66 -47.11 -46.27 -7.01
C CYS A 66 -45.67 -46.63 -6.61
N ASN A 67 -45.02 -47.55 -7.33
CA ASN A 67 -43.60 -47.89 -7.15
C ASN A 67 -42.67 -47.08 -8.06
N TRP A 68 -43.21 -46.17 -8.89
CA TRP A 68 -42.37 -45.34 -9.73
C TRP A 68 -41.63 -44.32 -8.87
N ASN A 69 -40.34 -44.14 -9.18
CA ASN A 69 -39.52 -43.14 -8.52
C ASN A 69 -40.21 -41.77 -8.63
N GLY A 70 -40.40 -41.13 -7.48
CA GLY A 70 -41.06 -39.84 -7.39
C GLY A 70 -42.59 -39.89 -7.39
N VAL A 71 -43.24 -41.06 -7.34
CA VAL A 71 -44.70 -41.19 -7.19
C VAL A 71 -45.02 -41.77 -5.82
N THR A 72 -46.04 -41.24 -5.16
CA THR A 72 -46.57 -41.84 -3.92
C THR A 72 -48.08 -41.87 -3.98
N CYS A 73 -48.67 -42.98 -3.52
CA CYS A 73 -50.11 -43.18 -3.49
C CYS A 73 -50.66 -43.36 -2.08
N ASP A 74 -51.95 -43.09 -1.89
CA ASP A 74 -52.67 -43.43 -0.67
C ASP A 74 -53.07 -44.92 -0.62
N LEU A 75 -53.68 -45.34 0.49
CA LEU A 75 -54.20 -46.70 0.69
C LEU A 75 -55.33 -47.09 -0.28
N SER A 76 -55.86 -46.17 -1.07
CA SER A 76 -56.90 -46.41 -2.09
C SER A 76 -56.34 -46.41 -3.53
N GLY A 77 -55.03 -46.14 -3.70
CA GLY A 77 -54.36 -46.14 -5.00
C GLY A 77 -54.38 -44.79 -5.73
N HIS A 78 -54.79 -43.70 -5.07
CA HIS A 78 -54.74 -42.35 -5.63
C HIS A 78 -53.34 -41.77 -5.52
N VAL A 79 -52.87 -41.05 -6.55
CA VAL A 79 -51.57 -40.37 -6.51
C VAL A 79 -51.66 -39.11 -5.65
N ILE A 80 -50.89 -39.09 -4.55
CA ILE A 80 -50.89 -38.01 -3.55
C ILE A 80 -49.58 -37.20 -3.53
N ALA A 81 -48.47 -37.72 -4.08
CA ALA A 81 -47.22 -36.96 -4.18
C ALA A 81 -46.50 -37.15 -5.52
N LEU A 82 -45.91 -36.06 -6.03
CA LEU A 82 -45.09 -36.01 -7.23
C LEU A 82 -43.72 -35.31 -7.02
N GLU A 83 -42.73 -36.20 -6.90
CA GLU A 83 -41.26 -36.19 -6.96
C GLU A 83 -40.54 -35.87 -8.25
N LEU A 84 -40.61 -34.67 -8.83
CA LEU A 84 -39.95 -34.38 -10.12
C LEU A 84 -38.87 -33.30 -10.06
N ASP A 85 -38.26 -33.10 -8.90
CA ASP A 85 -37.07 -32.25 -8.72
C ASP A 85 -35.84 -32.81 -9.43
N ASP A 86 -35.01 -31.92 -9.97
CA ASP A 86 -33.73 -32.18 -10.66
C ASP A 86 -33.80 -33.19 -11.83
N GLU A 87 -34.95 -33.29 -12.50
CA GLU A 87 -35.16 -34.20 -13.62
C GLU A 87 -34.75 -33.63 -14.98
N LYS A 88 -34.08 -32.47 -14.97
CA LYS A 88 -33.61 -31.74 -16.17
C LYS A 88 -34.72 -31.48 -17.19
N ILE A 89 -35.92 -31.19 -16.69
CA ILE A 89 -37.07 -30.84 -17.52
C ILE A 89 -36.88 -29.41 -18.04
N SER A 90 -36.90 -29.24 -19.36
CA SER A 90 -36.65 -27.97 -20.03
C SER A 90 -37.90 -27.32 -20.63
N SER A 91 -38.96 -28.11 -20.87
CA SER A 91 -40.22 -27.60 -21.44
C SER A 91 -41.37 -28.59 -21.24
N GLY A 92 -42.58 -28.18 -21.61
CA GLY A 92 -43.78 -29.04 -21.64
C GLY A 92 -44.80 -28.80 -20.53
N ILE A 93 -44.43 -28.08 -19.47
CA ILE A 93 -45.30 -27.82 -18.32
C ILE A 93 -46.54 -26.99 -18.67
N GLU A 94 -46.47 -26.13 -19.69
CA GLU A 94 -47.61 -25.33 -20.17
C GLU A 94 -48.74 -26.21 -20.74
N ASN A 95 -48.40 -27.38 -21.28
CA ASN A 95 -49.33 -28.33 -21.89
C ASN A 95 -49.61 -29.55 -20.99
N ALA A 96 -49.17 -29.52 -19.73
CA ALA A 96 -49.29 -30.64 -18.79
C ALA A 96 -50.70 -30.76 -18.17
N SER A 97 -51.75 -30.79 -18.99
CA SER A 97 -53.14 -30.95 -18.52
C SER A 97 -53.35 -32.21 -17.66
N ALA A 98 -52.54 -33.24 -17.90
CA ALA A 98 -52.53 -34.46 -17.12
C ALA A 98 -52.08 -34.23 -15.66
N LEU A 99 -51.09 -33.37 -15.42
CA LEU A 99 -50.68 -32.97 -14.08
C LEU A 99 -51.83 -32.30 -13.33
N PHE A 100 -52.50 -31.35 -13.99
CA PHE A 100 -53.58 -30.57 -13.39
C PHE A 100 -54.88 -31.38 -13.17
N SER A 101 -54.93 -32.62 -13.66
CA SER A 101 -56.06 -33.55 -13.48
C SER A 101 -55.87 -34.53 -12.31
N LEU A 102 -54.69 -34.54 -11.67
CA LEU A 102 -54.40 -35.36 -10.48
C LEU A 102 -54.99 -34.72 -9.22
N GLN A 103 -56.32 -34.77 -9.07
CA GLN A 103 -57.05 -34.01 -8.03
C GLN A 103 -56.73 -34.42 -6.58
N TYR A 104 -56.15 -35.60 -6.37
CA TYR A 104 -55.76 -36.11 -5.04
C TYR A 104 -54.38 -35.64 -4.59
N LEU A 105 -53.66 -34.89 -5.42
CA LEU A 105 -52.29 -34.49 -5.15
C LEU A 105 -52.21 -33.57 -3.91
N GLU A 106 -51.44 -34.01 -2.91
CA GLU A 106 -51.12 -33.25 -1.70
C GLU A 106 -49.71 -32.64 -1.75
N ARG A 107 -48.80 -33.21 -2.55
CA ARG A 107 -47.41 -32.77 -2.65
C ARG A 107 -46.93 -32.70 -4.10
N LEU A 108 -46.44 -31.54 -4.52
CA LEU A 108 -45.83 -31.34 -5.84
C LEU A 108 -44.46 -30.67 -5.70
N ASN A 109 -43.44 -31.30 -6.25
CA ASN A 109 -42.08 -30.78 -6.28
C ASN A 109 -41.53 -30.81 -7.72
N LEU A 110 -41.27 -29.62 -8.27
CA LEU A 110 -40.69 -29.40 -9.60
C LEU A 110 -39.34 -28.66 -9.51
N ALA A 111 -38.72 -28.61 -8.33
CA ALA A 111 -37.54 -27.79 -8.08
C ALA A 111 -36.33 -28.16 -8.97
N TYR A 112 -35.42 -27.21 -9.18
CA TYR A 112 -34.15 -27.42 -9.92
C TYR A 112 -34.30 -27.96 -11.35
N ASN A 113 -35.43 -27.67 -12.01
CA ASN A 113 -35.62 -27.84 -13.44
C ASN A 113 -35.34 -26.53 -14.21
N LYS A 114 -35.64 -26.44 -15.51
CA LYS A 114 -35.33 -25.26 -16.32
C LYS A 114 -36.43 -24.94 -17.35
N PHE A 115 -37.62 -24.60 -16.86
CA PHE A 115 -38.79 -24.39 -17.70
C PHE A 115 -38.76 -23.09 -18.53
N ASN A 116 -38.14 -22.01 -18.03
CA ASN A 116 -38.04 -20.70 -18.71
C ASN A 116 -39.38 -20.13 -19.23
N VAL A 117 -40.47 -20.36 -18.50
CA VAL A 117 -41.83 -19.90 -18.82
C VAL A 117 -42.54 -19.35 -17.59
N SER A 118 -43.74 -18.79 -17.74
CA SER A 118 -44.57 -18.41 -16.60
C SER A 118 -45.13 -19.62 -15.86
N ILE A 119 -45.37 -19.49 -14.55
CA ILE A 119 -46.00 -20.56 -13.76
C ILE A 119 -47.39 -20.87 -14.35
N PRO A 120 -47.71 -22.14 -14.70
CA PRO A 120 -49.00 -22.48 -15.29
C PRO A 120 -50.16 -22.28 -14.32
N VAL A 121 -51.22 -21.60 -14.79
CA VAL A 121 -52.45 -21.36 -14.02
C VAL A 121 -53.15 -22.65 -13.57
N GLY A 122 -52.92 -23.76 -14.28
CA GLY A 122 -53.51 -25.06 -14.00
C GLY A 122 -53.10 -25.66 -12.65
N ILE A 123 -51.95 -25.26 -12.09
CA ILE A 123 -51.53 -25.69 -10.73
C ILE A 123 -52.57 -25.26 -9.69
N GLY A 124 -53.27 -24.14 -9.90
CA GLY A 124 -54.35 -23.67 -9.02
C GLY A 124 -55.59 -24.57 -8.97
N ASN A 125 -55.69 -25.60 -9.82
CA ASN A 125 -56.77 -26.60 -9.78
C ASN A 125 -56.49 -27.73 -8.78
N LEU A 126 -55.26 -27.86 -8.27
CA LEU A 126 -54.84 -28.94 -7.38
C LEU A 126 -55.13 -28.60 -5.90
N THR A 127 -56.40 -28.37 -5.57
CA THR A 127 -56.82 -27.79 -4.28
C THR A 127 -56.51 -28.61 -3.02
N ASN A 128 -56.08 -29.87 -3.17
CA ASN A 128 -55.61 -30.72 -2.08
C ASN A 128 -54.13 -30.52 -1.71
N LEU A 129 -53.39 -29.70 -2.47
CA LEU A 129 -51.98 -29.44 -2.21
C LEU A 129 -51.74 -28.83 -0.82
N LYS A 130 -50.84 -29.48 -0.08
CA LYS A 130 -50.24 -29.04 1.19
C LYS A 130 -48.80 -28.60 1.01
N TYR A 131 -48.11 -29.10 -0.01
CA TYR A 131 -46.72 -28.76 -0.30
C TYR A 131 -46.56 -28.47 -1.80
N LEU A 132 -46.04 -27.29 -2.11
CA LEU A 132 -45.68 -26.87 -3.47
C LEU A 132 -44.26 -26.30 -3.48
N ASN A 133 -43.37 -26.96 -4.21
CA ASN A 133 -42.01 -26.46 -4.43
C ASN A 133 -41.73 -26.30 -5.93
N LEU A 134 -41.51 -25.06 -6.36
CA LEU A 134 -41.16 -24.65 -7.72
C LEU A 134 -39.78 -23.95 -7.76
N SER A 135 -38.99 -24.09 -6.69
CA SER A 135 -37.75 -23.35 -6.53
C SER A 135 -36.72 -23.67 -7.60
N ASN A 136 -35.98 -22.66 -8.05
CA ASN A 136 -34.90 -22.78 -9.02
C ASN A 136 -35.29 -23.54 -10.31
N ALA A 137 -36.58 -23.50 -10.68
CA ALA A 137 -37.11 -24.22 -11.83
C ALA A 137 -37.13 -23.36 -13.12
N GLY A 138 -36.62 -22.12 -13.06
CA GLY A 138 -36.56 -21.19 -14.20
C GLY A 138 -37.91 -20.51 -14.54
N PHE A 139 -38.86 -20.44 -13.60
CA PHE A 139 -40.10 -19.71 -13.85
C PHE A 139 -39.89 -18.19 -13.81
N VAL A 140 -40.60 -17.47 -14.69
CA VAL A 140 -40.47 -16.01 -14.88
C VAL A 140 -41.83 -15.31 -14.88
N GLY A 141 -41.83 -13.99 -14.69
CA GLY A 141 -43.03 -13.15 -14.84
C GLY A 141 -43.95 -13.10 -13.62
N GLN A 142 -45.20 -12.69 -13.82
CA GLN A 142 -46.15 -12.49 -12.71
C GLN A 142 -46.62 -13.84 -12.14
N ILE A 143 -46.53 -14.01 -10.81
CA ILE A 143 -47.08 -15.17 -10.13
C ILE A 143 -48.61 -15.19 -10.31
N PRO A 144 -49.20 -16.28 -10.85
CA PRO A 144 -50.62 -16.31 -11.17
C PRO A 144 -51.49 -16.32 -9.91
N MET A 145 -52.51 -15.46 -9.90
CA MET A 145 -53.45 -15.36 -8.77
C MET A 145 -54.23 -16.65 -8.52
N MET A 146 -54.33 -17.54 -9.52
CA MET A 146 -55.01 -18.83 -9.39
C MET A 146 -54.40 -19.73 -8.30
N LEU A 147 -53.11 -19.56 -7.98
CA LEU A 147 -52.43 -20.31 -6.92
C LEU A 147 -52.96 -19.96 -5.52
N SER A 148 -53.54 -18.78 -5.31
CA SER A 148 -54.17 -18.39 -4.04
C SER A 148 -55.37 -19.26 -3.64
N ARG A 149 -55.90 -20.07 -4.57
CA ARG A 149 -56.96 -21.05 -4.30
C ARG A 149 -56.49 -22.28 -3.52
N LEU A 150 -55.18 -22.47 -3.41
CA LEU A 150 -54.56 -23.59 -2.72
C LEU A 150 -54.53 -23.34 -1.20
N THR A 151 -55.71 -23.17 -0.59
CA THR A 151 -55.86 -22.73 0.82
C THR A 151 -55.39 -23.76 1.86
N ARG A 152 -55.07 -24.99 1.42
CA ARG A 152 -54.54 -26.08 2.25
C ARG A 152 -53.01 -26.14 2.26
N LEU A 153 -52.34 -25.20 1.56
CA LEU A 153 -50.88 -25.16 1.53
C LEU A 153 -50.31 -24.88 2.92
N VAL A 154 -49.39 -25.75 3.32
CA VAL A 154 -48.56 -25.65 4.52
C VAL A 154 -47.18 -25.12 4.15
N THR A 155 -46.63 -25.55 3.01
CA THR A 155 -45.33 -25.11 2.49
C THR A 155 -45.47 -24.61 1.06
N LEU A 156 -44.97 -23.40 0.81
CA LEU A 156 -44.86 -22.81 -0.52
C LEU A 156 -43.43 -22.32 -0.73
N ASP A 157 -42.77 -22.85 -1.77
CA ASP A 157 -41.44 -22.43 -2.18
C ASP A 157 -41.43 -22.04 -3.66
N LEU A 158 -41.23 -20.75 -3.92
CA LEU A 158 -41.14 -20.15 -5.26
C LEU A 158 -39.74 -19.53 -5.51
N SER A 159 -38.76 -19.91 -4.70
CA SER A 159 -37.45 -19.25 -4.64
C SER A 159 -36.65 -19.36 -5.93
N THR A 160 -35.84 -18.36 -6.25
CA THR A 160 -34.86 -18.37 -7.34
C THR A 160 -33.51 -17.82 -6.87
N LEU A 161 -32.45 -18.60 -7.06
CA LEU A 161 -31.08 -18.20 -6.73
C LEU A 161 -30.46 -17.26 -7.79
N PHE A 162 -31.03 -17.25 -8.99
CA PHE A 162 -30.56 -16.45 -10.12
C PHE A 162 -31.76 -15.73 -10.75
N PRO A 163 -32.27 -14.67 -10.12
CA PRO A 163 -33.38 -13.91 -10.69
C PRO A 163 -32.99 -13.37 -12.08
N ASP A 164 -33.86 -13.59 -13.06
CA ASP A 164 -33.71 -13.01 -14.39
C ASP A 164 -33.90 -11.48 -14.28
N PHE A 165 -32.92 -10.71 -14.76
CA PHE A 165 -32.96 -9.24 -14.66
C PHE A 165 -34.01 -8.62 -15.59
N ASP A 166 -34.32 -9.27 -16.72
CA ASP A 166 -35.26 -8.76 -17.70
C ASP A 166 -36.71 -9.17 -17.37
N GLN A 167 -36.92 -10.39 -16.88
CA GLN A 167 -38.24 -10.90 -16.48
C GLN A 167 -38.22 -11.66 -15.14
N PRO A 168 -38.02 -10.97 -14.01
CA PRO A 168 -38.02 -11.64 -12.71
C PRO A 168 -39.40 -12.24 -12.40
N LEU A 169 -39.41 -13.32 -11.62
CA LEU A 169 -40.64 -13.80 -10.99
C LEU A 169 -41.10 -12.72 -10.00
N LYS A 170 -42.36 -12.27 -10.10
CA LYS A 170 -42.83 -11.07 -9.38
C LYS A 170 -44.25 -11.17 -8.85
N LEU A 171 -44.52 -10.41 -7.78
CA LEU A 171 -45.87 -10.14 -7.25
C LEU A 171 -46.13 -8.63 -7.26
N GLU A 172 -46.57 -8.10 -8.40
CA GLU A 172 -46.83 -6.66 -8.58
C GLU A 172 -48.33 -6.36 -8.54
N ASN A 173 -49.08 -6.85 -9.53
CA ASN A 173 -50.53 -6.70 -9.61
C ASN A 173 -51.18 -7.99 -10.15
N PRO A 174 -51.85 -8.79 -9.29
CA PRO A 174 -52.04 -8.60 -7.84
C PRO A 174 -50.74 -8.75 -7.03
N ASN A 175 -50.72 -8.10 -5.86
CA ASN A 175 -49.59 -8.08 -4.94
C ASN A 175 -49.64 -9.25 -3.92
N LEU A 176 -48.65 -9.28 -3.02
CA LEU A 176 -48.45 -10.33 -2.00
C LEU A 176 -49.66 -10.44 -1.07
N SER A 177 -50.19 -9.31 -0.58
CA SER A 177 -51.36 -9.30 0.32
C SER A 177 -52.55 -10.02 -0.31
N ARG A 178 -52.86 -9.73 -1.57
CA ARG A 178 -53.92 -10.42 -2.30
C ARG A 178 -53.61 -11.89 -2.49
N PHE A 179 -52.36 -12.22 -2.81
CA PHE A 179 -51.92 -13.59 -3.06
C PHE A 179 -52.10 -14.51 -1.83
N ILE A 180 -51.79 -14.01 -0.62
CA ILE A 180 -51.82 -14.81 0.62
C ILE A 180 -53.11 -14.67 1.44
N GLU A 181 -54.07 -13.85 1.00
CA GLU A 181 -55.29 -13.46 1.76
C GLU A 181 -56.05 -14.65 2.38
N ASN A 182 -56.07 -15.81 1.71
CA ASN A 182 -56.78 -17.02 2.14
C ASN A 182 -55.86 -18.18 2.58
N SER A 183 -54.56 -17.95 2.77
CA SER A 183 -53.56 -19.00 3.01
C SER A 183 -53.27 -19.27 4.50
N THR A 184 -54.32 -19.42 5.31
CA THR A 184 -54.19 -19.46 6.79
C THR A 184 -53.51 -20.73 7.35
N GLU A 185 -53.43 -21.80 6.55
CA GLU A 185 -52.70 -23.04 6.90
C GLU A 185 -51.20 -22.96 6.66
N LEU A 186 -50.72 -21.91 5.97
CA LEU A 186 -49.32 -21.78 5.57
C LEU A 186 -48.41 -21.58 6.79
N ARG A 187 -47.37 -22.42 6.87
CA ARG A 187 -46.35 -22.42 7.92
C ARG A 187 -44.97 -22.07 7.39
N GLU A 188 -44.69 -22.37 6.13
CA GLU A 188 -43.40 -22.11 5.50
C GLU A 188 -43.59 -21.39 4.17
N LEU A 189 -42.98 -20.21 4.07
CA LEU A 189 -43.02 -19.37 2.88
C LEU A 189 -41.61 -18.98 2.45
N TYR A 190 -41.22 -19.44 1.26
CA TYR A 190 -39.94 -19.12 0.63
C TYR A 190 -40.19 -18.41 -0.70
N LEU A 191 -39.76 -17.15 -0.79
CA LEU A 191 -39.90 -16.30 -1.97
C LEU A 191 -38.56 -15.69 -2.39
N ASP A 192 -37.43 -16.31 -2.04
CA ASP A 192 -36.12 -15.74 -2.30
C ASP A 192 -35.96 -15.39 -3.80
N GLY A 193 -35.45 -14.20 -4.13
CA GLY A 193 -35.30 -13.71 -5.50
C GLY A 193 -36.60 -13.30 -6.22
N VAL A 194 -37.76 -13.40 -5.56
CA VAL A 194 -39.04 -12.91 -6.12
C VAL A 194 -39.15 -11.40 -5.92
N ASP A 195 -39.46 -10.65 -6.97
CA ASP A 195 -39.64 -9.20 -6.89
C ASP A 195 -40.93 -8.84 -6.13
N LEU A 196 -40.76 -8.29 -4.92
CA LEU A 196 -41.81 -7.77 -4.03
C LEU A 196 -41.74 -6.24 -3.90
N SER A 197 -41.18 -5.53 -4.87
CA SER A 197 -41.03 -4.07 -4.81
C SER A 197 -42.35 -3.31 -4.75
N ALA A 198 -43.46 -3.90 -5.24
CA ALA A 198 -44.80 -3.30 -5.19
C ALA A 198 -45.36 -3.16 -3.77
N GLN A 199 -44.88 -3.98 -2.84
CA GLN A 199 -45.31 -4.06 -1.45
C GLN A 199 -44.59 -3.00 -0.60
N ARG A 200 -43.46 -2.45 -1.09
CA ARG A 200 -42.63 -1.44 -0.43
C ARG A 200 -42.39 -1.76 1.05
N THR A 201 -43.14 -1.12 1.95
CA THR A 201 -43.02 -1.19 3.41
C THR A 201 -44.16 -1.96 4.08
N GLU A 202 -45.14 -2.45 3.32
CA GLU A 202 -46.38 -3.09 3.83
C GLU A 202 -46.28 -4.61 3.93
N TRP A 203 -45.13 -5.20 3.58
CA TRP A 203 -44.93 -6.65 3.57
C TRP A 203 -45.07 -7.25 4.97
N CYS A 204 -44.60 -6.57 6.02
CA CYS A 204 -44.75 -7.00 7.41
C CYS A 204 -46.23 -7.15 7.82
N GLN A 205 -47.03 -6.11 7.57
CA GLN A 205 -48.45 -6.08 7.89
C GLN A 205 -49.24 -7.10 7.06
N SER A 206 -48.86 -7.26 5.80
CA SER A 206 -49.45 -8.26 4.90
C SER A 206 -49.26 -9.67 5.45
N LEU A 207 -48.03 -10.03 5.83
CA LEU A 207 -47.75 -11.35 6.39
C LEU A 207 -48.45 -11.56 7.73
N SER A 208 -48.37 -10.59 8.65
CA SER A 208 -48.96 -10.71 9.99
C SER A 208 -50.49 -10.83 9.97
N SER A 209 -51.16 -10.16 9.03
CA SER A 209 -52.63 -10.16 8.97
C SER A 209 -53.21 -11.46 8.43
N TYR A 210 -52.50 -12.15 7.54
CA TYR A 210 -53.04 -13.28 6.79
C TYR A 210 -52.40 -14.63 7.13
N LEU A 211 -51.20 -14.65 7.72
CA LEU A 211 -50.43 -15.88 7.98
C LEU A 211 -50.13 -16.09 9.48
N PRO A 212 -51.14 -16.23 10.35
CA PRO A 212 -50.93 -16.29 11.81
C PRO A 212 -50.12 -17.52 12.28
N ASN A 213 -50.03 -18.58 11.47
CA ASN A 213 -49.32 -19.83 11.78
C ASN A 213 -47.92 -19.91 11.17
N LEU A 214 -47.41 -18.81 10.60
CA LEU A 214 -46.14 -18.79 9.90
C LEU A 214 -44.97 -19.10 10.86
N ALA A 215 -44.18 -20.11 10.51
CA ALA A 215 -43.02 -20.57 11.26
C ALA A 215 -41.69 -20.28 10.54
N VAL A 216 -41.68 -20.32 9.20
CA VAL A 216 -40.49 -20.02 8.39
C VAL A 216 -40.84 -18.97 7.34
N LEU A 217 -40.05 -17.90 7.33
CA LEU A 217 -40.12 -16.83 6.34
C LEU A 217 -38.75 -16.62 5.70
N SER A 218 -38.68 -16.77 4.38
CA SER A 218 -37.49 -16.46 3.58
C SER A 218 -37.87 -15.52 2.44
N LEU A 219 -37.33 -14.30 2.48
CA LEU A 219 -37.52 -13.25 1.49
C LEU A 219 -36.16 -12.67 1.06
N ARG A 220 -35.15 -13.51 0.84
CA ARG A 220 -33.82 -13.05 0.41
C ARG A 220 -33.89 -12.40 -0.96
N ASP A 221 -33.21 -11.27 -1.16
CA ASP A 221 -33.13 -10.57 -2.47
C ASP A 221 -34.52 -10.33 -3.12
N CYS A 222 -35.50 -9.91 -2.32
CA CYS A 222 -36.88 -9.68 -2.77
C CYS A 222 -37.18 -8.21 -3.11
N ARG A 223 -36.18 -7.32 -3.05
CA ARG A 223 -36.34 -5.86 -3.23
C ARG A 223 -37.33 -5.22 -2.25
N ILE A 224 -37.51 -5.81 -1.06
CA ILE A 224 -38.32 -5.22 0.01
C ILE A 224 -37.56 -4.08 0.69
N SER A 225 -38.31 -3.13 1.27
CA SER A 225 -37.77 -1.98 2.02
C SER A 225 -38.24 -1.96 3.47
N GLY A 226 -37.51 -1.28 4.35
CA GLY A 226 -37.86 -1.12 5.76
C GLY A 226 -38.78 0.08 6.03
N PRO A 227 -39.21 0.28 7.30
CA PRO A 227 -38.75 -0.42 8.49
C PRO A 227 -39.35 -1.82 8.69
N ILE A 228 -38.71 -2.66 9.51
CA ILE A 228 -39.29 -3.93 9.97
C ILE A 228 -40.38 -3.59 11.01
N HIS A 229 -41.65 -3.66 10.60
CA HIS A 229 -42.77 -3.19 11.39
C HIS A 229 -43.11 -4.11 12.57
N GLU A 230 -43.57 -3.53 13.69
CA GLU A 230 -43.88 -4.25 14.95
C GLU A 230 -44.96 -5.34 14.78
N SER A 231 -45.78 -5.27 13.73
CA SER A 231 -46.81 -6.26 13.44
C SER A 231 -46.27 -7.68 13.24
N LEU A 232 -44.98 -7.85 12.90
CA LEU A 232 -44.38 -9.18 12.86
C LEU A 232 -44.34 -9.88 14.23
N SER A 233 -44.37 -9.14 15.34
CA SER A 233 -44.38 -9.70 16.70
C SER A 233 -45.62 -10.56 17.01
N GLU A 234 -46.71 -10.37 16.25
CA GLU A 234 -47.95 -11.17 16.32
C GLU A 234 -47.77 -12.59 15.76
N LEU A 235 -46.71 -12.85 14.98
CA LEU A 235 -46.43 -14.16 14.38
C LEU A 235 -45.66 -15.06 15.34
N HIS A 236 -46.31 -15.47 16.44
CA HIS A 236 -45.67 -16.16 17.56
C HIS A 236 -45.00 -17.51 17.24
N PHE A 237 -45.33 -18.12 16.11
CA PHE A 237 -44.72 -19.39 15.65
C PHE A 237 -43.42 -19.20 14.87
N LEU A 238 -43.01 -17.96 14.57
CA LEU A 238 -41.79 -17.70 13.81
C LEU A 238 -40.57 -18.30 14.51
N SER A 239 -39.86 -19.11 13.73
CA SER A 239 -38.66 -19.85 14.13
C SER A 239 -37.46 -19.56 13.22
N SER A 240 -37.71 -19.11 11.98
CA SER A 240 -36.67 -18.74 11.03
C SER A 240 -37.11 -17.53 10.22
N ILE A 241 -36.30 -16.47 10.26
CA ILE A 241 -36.45 -15.26 9.46
C ILE A 241 -35.18 -15.07 8.64
N ARG A 242 -35.31 -15.03 7.31
CA ARG A 242 -34.23 -14.71 6.38
C ARG A 242 -34.66 -13.58 5.46
N LEU A 243 -34.01 -12.43 5.60
CA LEU A 243 -34.29 -11.22 4.84
C LEU A 243 -33.04 -10.68 4.15
N ASP A 244 -31.98 -11.49 4.04
CA ASP A 244 -30.68 -11.05 3.55
C ASP A 244 -30.74 -10.50 2.11
N GLN A 245 -29.79 -9.62 1.78
CA GLN A 245 -29.70 -8.96 0.47
C GLN A 245 -30.88 -8.03 0.12
N ASN A 246 -31.58 -7.47 1.11
CA ASN A 246 -32.63 -6.47 0.90
C ASN A 246 -32.26 -5.10 1.48
N ASN A 247 -32.55 -4.00 0.79
CA ASN A 247 -32.23 -2.67 1.30
C ASN A 247 -33.27 -2.17 2.34
N LEU A 248 -33.18 -2.68 3.57
CA LEU A 248 -34.10 -2.31 4.65
C LEU A 248 -33.81 -0.92 5.24
N SER A 249 -32.54 -0.50 5.27
CA SER A 249 -32.15 0.86 5.72
C SER A 249 -32.75 1.28 7.07
N THR A 250 -32.76 0.38 8.06
CA THR A 250 -33.47 0.56 9.33
C THR A 250 -32.71 -0.05 10.52
N THR A 251 -33.20 0.19 11.74
CA THR A 251 -32.67 -0.43 12.97
C THR A 251 -33.29 -1.80 13.19
N VAL A 252 -32.55 -2.71 13.82
CA VAL A 252 -33.09 -4.03 14.20
C VAL A 252 -34.02 -3.90 15.42
N PRO A 253 -35.29 -4.35 15.34
CA PRO A 253 -36.20 -4.28 16.48
C PRO A 253 -35.84 -5.26 17.61
N GLU A 254 -35.90 -4.79 18.86
CA GLU A 254 -35.61 -5.61 20.04
C GLU A 254 -36.63 -6.74 20.28
N TYR A 255 -37.87 -6.59 19.78
CA TYR A 255 -38.92 -7.62 19.95
C TYR A 255 -38.56 -8.96 19.30
N PHE A 256 -37.54 -9.04 18.43
CA PHE A 256 -37.04 -10.32 17.94
C PHE A 256 -36.60 -11.26 19.07
N ALA A 257 -36.20 -10.71 20.22
CA ALA A 257 -35.86 -11.49 21.41
C ALA A 257 -37.09 -12.16 22.07
N ASN A 258 -38.32 -11.75 21.73
CA ASN A 258 -39.55 -12.28 22.33
C ASN A 258 -40.06 -13.55 21.64
N PHE A 259 -39.53 -13.90 20.46
CA PHE A 259 -39.93 -15.11 19.75
C PHE A 259 -39.37 -16.36 20.44
N SER A 260 -40.24 -17.07 21.17
CA SER A 260 -39.86 -18.27 21.94
C SER A 260 -39.32 -19.44 21.09
N SER A 261 -39.59 -19.45 19.78
CA SER A 261 -39.18 -20.50 18.84
C SER A 261 -38.05 -20.08 17.89
N MET A 262 -37.46 -18.87 18.05
CA MET A 262 -36.51 -18.30 17.08
C MET A 262 -35.17 -19.03 17.08
N THR A 263 -34.91 -19.81 16.02
CA THR A 263 -33.65 -20.53 15.81
C THR A 263 -32.75 -19.85 14.79
N THR A 264 -33.31 -19.10 13.82
CA THR A 264 -32.54 -18.48 12.73
C THR A 264 -32.97 -17.04 12.51
N LEU A 265 -32.02 -16.12 12.60
CA LEU A 265 -32.17 -14.73 12.18
C LEU A 265 -31.05 -14.35 11.22
N ASN A 266 -31.38 -14.19 9.93
CA ASN A 266 -30.45 -13.75 8.90
C ASN A 266 -30.89 -12.41 8.30
N LEU A 267 -30.09 -11.38 8.55
CA LEU A 267 -30.29 -10.00 8.10
C LEU A 267 -29.02 -9.47 7.41
N ALA A 268 -28.24 -10.35 6.79
CA ALA A 268 -27.00 -9.97 6.13
C ALA A 268 -27.25 -9.06 4.92
N SER A 269 -26.38 -8.08 4.69
CA SER A 269 -26.46 -7.16 3.54
C SER A 269 -27.80 -6.41 3.45
N CYS A 270 -28.30 -5.94 4.60
CA CYS A 270 -29.60 -5.28 4.70
C CYS A 270 -29.56 -3.74 4.80
N ASN A 271 -28.37 -3.15 4.73
CA ASN A 271 -28.09 -1.74 5.03
C ASN A 271 -28.64 -1.31 6.41
N LEU A 272 -28.60 -2.21 7.40
CA LEU A 272 -29.06 -1.96 8.77
C LEU A 272 -28.19 -0.91 9.46
N GLN A 273 -28.81 -0.15 10.35
CA GLN A 273 -28.20 1.01 11.00
C GLN A 273 -28.42 0.97 12.52
N GLY A 274 -27.63 1.76 13.26
CA GLY A 274 -27.81 1.95 14.70
C GLY A 274 -27.19 0.82 15.53
N THR A 275 -27.64 0.68 16.77
CA THR A 275 -27.11 -0.32 17.71
C THR A 275 -27.95 -1.59 17.67
N PHE A 276 -27.31 -2.75 17.54
CA PHE A 276 -28.00 -4.03 17.58
C PHE A 276 -28.49 -4.38 19.00
N PRO A 277 -29.73 -4.85 19.18
CA PRO A 277 -30.27 -5.16 20.51
C PRO A 277 -29.55 -6.34 21.20
N GLU A 278 -28.95 -6.08 22.37
CA GLU A 278 -28.17 -7.07 23.12
C GLU A 278 -28.99 -8.30 23.53
N ARG A 279 -30.28 -8.13 23.84
CA ARG A 279 -31.17 -9.22 24.25
C ARG A 279 -31.28 -10.35 23.22
N ILE A 280 -31.08 -10.05 21.93
CA ILE A 280 -31.18 -11.06 20.87
C ILE A 280 -30.02 -12.07 20.99
N PHE A 281 -28.82 -11.64 21.42
CA PHE A 281 -27.71 -12.56 21.70
C PHE A 281 -27.98 -13.52 22.85
N GLN A 282 -28.91 -13.17 23.74
CA GLN A 282 -29.24 -13.96 24.93
C GLN A 282 -30.41 -14.94 24.70
N VAL A 283 -30.95 -15.02 23.48
CA VAL A 283 -31.99 -15.99 23.12
C VAL A 283 -31.37 -17.40 23.11
N SER A 284 -31.73 -18.23 24.08
CA SER A 284 -31.08 -19.54 24.29
C SER A 284 -31.34 -20.56 23.19
N VAL A 285 -32.46 -20.44 22.47
CA VAL A 285 -32.85 -21.32 21.35
C VAL A 285 -32.26 -20.88 19.99
N LEU A 286 -31.63 -19.70 19.92
CA LEU A 286 -31.07 -19.17 18.69
C LEU A 286 -29.85 -20.00 18.28
N GLU A 287 -29.91 -20.61 17.08
CA GLU A 287 -28.84 -21.43 16.53
C GLU A 287 -28.00 -20.68 15.50
N SER A 288 -28.58 -19.75 14.75
CA SER A 288 -27.88 -19.00 13.71
C SER A 288 -28.26 -17.52 13.74
N LEU A 289 -27.25 -16.66 13.89
CA LEU A 289 -27.37 -15.21 13.78
C LEU A 289 -26.38 -14.72 12.71
N ASP A 290 -26.90 -14.11 11.66
CA ASP A 290 -26.08 -13.49 10.61
C ASP A 290 -26.52 -12.05 10.37
N LEU A 291 -25.63 -11.11 10.66
CA LEU A 291 -25.80 -9.67 10.51
C LEU A 291 -24.76 -9.07 9.58
N SER A 292 -24.01 -9.92 8.87
CA SER A 292 -22.83 -9.48 8.10
C SER A 292 -23.17 -8.47 7.01
N THR A 293 -22.17 -7.68 6.59
CA THR A 293 -22.31 -6.70 5.50
C THR A 293 -23.36 -5.63 5.82
N ASN A 294 -23.37 -5.15 7.06
CA ASN A 294 -24.16 -4.00 7.49
C ASN A 294 -23.23 -2.97 8.12
N GLU A 295 -22.51 -2.22 7.28
CA GLU A 295 -21.41 -1.33 7.70
C GLU A 295 -21.82 -0.25 8.72
N LEU A 296 -23.10 0.13 8.75
CA LEU A 296 -23.65 1.12 9.68
C LEU A 296 -24.25 0.52 10.96
N LEU A 297 -24.32 -0.80 11.07
CA LEU A 297 -24.82 -1.50 12.26
C LEU A 297 -23.68 -1.68 13.25
N GLY A 298 -23.83 -1.13 14.45
CA GLY A 298 -22.86 -1.25 15.54
C GLY A 298 -23.43 -1.97 16.75
N GLY A 299 -22.59 -2.15 17.76
CA GLY A 299 -22.94 -2.81 19.02
C GLY A 299 -21.72 -3.41 19.70
N SER A 300 -21.97 -4.14 20.77
CA SER A 300 -20.96 -4.97 21.44
C SER A 300 -21.55 -6.36 21.69
N ILE A 301 -20.69 -7.37 21.82
CA ILE A 301 -21.14 -8.74 22.15
C ILE A 301 -21.33 -8.80 23.68
N PRO A 302 -22.56 -9.01 24.18
CA PRO A 302 -22.82 -9.08 25.61
C PRO A 302 -22.41 -10.45 26.19
N ILE A 303 -22.53 -10.60 27.50
CA ILE A 303 -22.36 -11.89 28.16
C ILE A 303 -23.45 -12.86 27.67
N PHE A 304 -23.03 -14.05 27.24
CA PHE A 304 -23.92 -15.13 26.81
C PHE A 304 -24.49 -15.89 28.01
N LEU A 305 -25.71 -16.43 27.87
CA LEU A 305 -26.30 -17.31 28.87
C LEU A 305 -25.73 -18.73 28.75
N GLN A 306 -25.56 -19.39 29.89
CA GLN A 306 -25.08 -20.77 29.93
C GLN A 306 -26.03 -21.71 29.14
N ASN A 307 -25.47 -22.63 28.35
CA ASN A 307 -26.20 -23.56 27.47
C ASN A 307 -26.91 -22.91 26.26
N GLY A 308 -26.39 -21.80 25.72
CA GLY A 308 -26.90 -21.25 24.46
C GLY A 308 -26.77 -22.22 23.28
N SER A 309 -27.75 -22.21 22.37
CA SER A 309 -27.82 -23.12 21.23
C SER A 309 -27.04 -22.66 19.99
N LEU A 310 -26.38 -21.50 20.08
CA LEU A 310 -25.75 -20.83 18.93
C LEU A 310 -24.67 -21.72 18.28
N ARG A 311 -24.83 -21.97 16.99
CA ARG A 311 -23.94 -22.74 16.12
C ARG A 311 -23.16 -21.84 15.16
N ARG A 312 -23.81 -20.76 14.68
CA ARG A 312 -23.26 -19.79 13.74
C ARG A 312 -23.51 -18.38 14.26
N LEU A 313 -22.45 -17.60 14.37
CA LEU A 313 -22.50 -16.16 14.61
C LEU A 313 -21.65 -15.45 13.56
N SER A 314 -22.28 -14.58 12.76
CA SER A 314 -21.60 -13.79 11.74
C SER A 314 -21.95 -12.32 11.90
N LEU A 315 -20.92 -11.52 12.19
CA LEU A 315 -20.98 -10.06 12.34
C LEU A 315 -20.03 -9.36 11.36
N SER A 316 -19.41 -10.09 10.43
CA SER A 316 -18.37 -9.53 9.54
C SER A 316 -18.86 -8.32 8.75
N TYR A 317 -17.99 -7.35 8.48
CA TYR A 317 -18.32 -6.11 7.77
C TYR A 317 -19.44 -5.31 8.47
N THR A 318 -19.31 -5.13 9.78
CA THR A 318 -20.19 -4.28 10.61
C THR A 318 -19.35 -3.36 11.50
N ASN A 319 -20.00 -2.40 12.16
CA ASN A 319 -19.36 -1.48 13.10
C ASN A 319 -19.41 -1.99 14.55
N PHE A 320 -19.51 -3.30 14.76
CA PHE A 320 -19.42 -3.90 16.09
C PHE A 320 -18.03 -3.68 16.70
N SER A 321 -17.98 -3.42 18.00
CA SER A 321 -16.76 -3.05 18.72
C SER A 321 -16.73 -3.59 20.15
N GLY A 322 -15.63 -3.32 20.86
CA GLY A 322 -15.39 -3.78 22.23
C GLY A 322 -14.58 -5.08 22.28
N SER A 323 -14.47 -5.68 23.46
CA SER A 323 -13.76 -6.94 23.68
C SER A 323 -14.70 -8.14 23.63
N LEU A 324 -14.17 -9.29 23.21
CA LEU A 324 -14.91 -10.55 23.30
C LEU A 324 -15.08 -10.98 24.76
N PRO A 325 -16.29 -11.35 25.21
CA PRO A 325 -16.51 -11.81 26.57
C PRO A 325 -16.04 -13.27 26.77
N GLU A 326 -15.52 -13.59 27.95
CA GLU A 326 -15.13 -14.97 28.31
C GLU A 326 -16.30 -15.98 28.21
N SER A 327 -17.54 -15.53 28.41
CA SER A 327 -18.75 -16.37 28.26
C SER A 327 -18.96 -16.91 26.84
N ILE A 328 -18.20 -16.47 25.84
CA ILE A 328 -18.23 -17.09 24.51
C ILE A 328 -17.93 -18.59 24.57
N SER A 329 -17.16 -19.03 25.58
CA SER A 329 -16.90 -20.46 25.82
C SER A 329 -18.13 -21.25 26.27
N ASP A 330 -19.21 -20.59 26.70
CA ASP A 330 -20.45 -21.27 27.12
C ASP A 330 -21.26 -21.78 25.91
N LEU A 331 -20.96 -21.30 24.71
CA LEU A 331 -21.61 -21.71 23.46
C LEU A 331 -21.01 -23.01 22.92
N GLN A 332 -21.25 -24.13 23.61
CA GLN A 332 -20.64 -25.43 23.28
C GLN A 332 -21.03 -25.99 21.90
N ASN A 333 -22.13 -25.51 21.31
CA ASN A 333 -22.57 -25.85 19.96
C ASN A 333 -21.93 -24.97 18.86
N LEU A 334 -21.16 -23.95 19.24
CA LEU A 334 -20.58 -22.99 18.31
C LEU A 334 -19.61 -23.70 17.37
N SER A 335 -19.92 -23.58 16.08
CA SER A 335 -19.18 -24.22 14.99
C SER A 335 -18.54 -23.20 14.05
N ARG A 336 -19.17 -22.03 13.90
CA ARG A 336 -18.72 -20.99 12.99
C ARG A 336 -18.86 -19.62 13.63
N LEU A 337 -17.76 -18.88 13.70
CA LEU A 337 -17.72 -17.54 14.26
C LEU A 337 -16.94 -16.62 13.31
N GLU A 338 -17.63 -15.62 12.77
CA GLU A 338 -17.12 -14.73 11.72
C GLU A 338 -17.29 -13.27 12.19
N LEU A 339 -16.18 -12.60 12.48
CA LEU A 339 -16.12 -11.23 12.98
C LEU A 339 -15.21 -10.35 12.11
N SER A 340 -14.94 -10.76 10.86
CA SER A 340 -13.98 -10.10 10.00
C SER A 340 -14.37 -8.64 9.71
N ASN A 341 -13.39 -7.75 9.63
CA ASN A 341 -13.59 -6.35 9.24
C ASN A 341 -14.63 -5.64 10.13
N CYS A 342 -14.39 -5.68 11.43
CA CYS A 342 -15.15 -5.00 12.48
C CYS A 342 -14.19 -4.12 13.31
N ASN A 343 -14.66 -3.61 14.46
CA ASN A 343 -13.89 -2.76 15.38
C ASN A 343 -13.63 -3.45 16.74
N PHE A 344 -13.52 -4.78 16.77
CA PHE A 344 -13.21 -5.50 18.00
C PHE A 344 -11.78 -5.24 18.49
N SER A 345 -11.57 -5.26 19.80
CA SER A 345 -10.28 -4.94 20.44
C SER A 345 -10.03 -5.79 21.69
N GLY A 346 -8.82 -5.70 22.25
CA GLY A 346 -8.42 -6.49 23.42
C GLY A 346 -8.04 -7.93 23.06
N PRO A 347 -7.78 -8.79 24.07
CA PRO A 347 -7.33 -10.16 23.82
C PRO A 347 -8.44 -11.08 23.35
N ILE A 348 -8.07 -12.08 22.56
CA ILE A 348 -8.94 -13.23 22.28
C ILE A 348 -9.06 -14.06 23.58
N PRO A 349 -10.27 -14.29 24.12
CA PRO A 349 -10.45 -15.01 25.37
C PRO A 349 -9.79 -16.39 25.37
N SER A 350 -8.95 -16.66 26.37
CA SER A 350 -8.24 -17.94 26.47
C SER A 350 -9.19 -19.11 26.70
N THR A 351 -10.38 -18.86 27.27
CA THR A 351 -11.45 -19.85 27.47
C THR A 351 -12.04 -20.39 26.17
N MET A 352 -11.86 -19.70 25.03
CA MET A 352 -12.25 -20.21 23.71
C MET A 352 -11.55 -21.54 23.36
N ALA A 353 -10.43 -21.85 24.01
CA ALA A 353 -9.77 -23.15 23.94
C ALA A 353 -10.67 -24.34 24.30
N ASN A 354 -11.76 -24.11 25.04
CA ASN A 354 -12.72 -25.13 25.47
C ASN A 354 -13.81 -25.43 24.43
N LEU A 355 -13.85 -24.73 23.29
CA LEU A 355 -14.89 -24.93 22.27
C LEU A 355 -14.56 -26.14 21.37
N THR A 356 -15.21 -27.28 21.63
CA THR A 356 -14.89 -28.54 20.93
C THR A 356 -15.51 -28.67 19.53
N ASN A 357 -16.56 -27.91 19.23
CA ASN A 357 -17.31 -28.01 17.98
C ASN A 357 -16.90 -26.98 16.92
N LEU A 358 -15.92 -26.12 17.22
CA LEU A 358 -15.47 -25.07 16.31
C LEU A 358 -14.87 -25.67 15.04
N VAL A 359 -15.35 -25.19 13.89
CA VAL A 359 -14.95 -25.59 12.53
C VAL A 359 -14.34 -24.43 11.77
N TYR A 360 -14.89 -23.22 11.93
CA TYR A 360 -14.51 -22.03 11.17
C TYR A 360 -14.40 -20.82 12.10
N LEU A 361 -13.24 -20.17 12.10
CA LEU A 361 -12.96 -18.96 12.87
C LEU A 361 -12.32 -17.90 11.96
N ASP A 362 -12.96 -16.73 11.85
CA ASP A 362 -12.42 -15.59 11.11
C ASP A 362 -12.58 -14.31 11.93
N PHE A 363 -11.46 -13.81 12.46
CA PHE A 363 -11.34 -12.56 13.21
C PHE A 363 -10.48 -11.53 12.47
N SER A 364 -10.28 -11.73 11.17
CA SER A 364 -9.38 -10.89 10.39
C SER A 364 -9.82 -9.42 10.35
N PHE A 365 -8.89 -8.50 10.08
CA PHE A 365 -9.19 -7.05 9.97
C PHE A 365 -9.92 -6.49 11.21
N ASN A 366 -9.32 -6.66 12.39
CA ASN A 366 -9.81 -6.08 13.64
C ASN A 366 -8.64 -5.45 14.41
N ASN A 367 -8.87 -5.08 15.66
CA ASN A 367 -7.87 -4.50 16.56
C ASN A 367 -7.57 -5.42 17.77
N PHE A 368 -7.68 -6.75 17.59
CA PHE A 368 -7.36 -7.72 18.64
C PHE A 368 -5.87 -7.65 19.02
N THR A 369 -5.56 -7.86 20.29
CA THR A 369 -4.20 -7.80 20.84
C THR A 369 -3.86 -9.05 21.66
N GLY A 370 -2.63 -9.16 22.15
CA GLY A 370 -2.21 -10.29 22.99
C GLY A 370 -1.97 -11.59 22.22
N SER A 371 -1.83 -12.70 22.94
CA SER A 371 -1.45 -14.00 22.38
C SER A 371 -2.61 -14.80 21.80
N ILE A 372 -2.32 -15.61 20.77
CA ILE A 372 -3.27 -16.56 20.20
C ILE A 372 -3.58 -17.69 21.22
N PRO A 373 -4.85 -17.99 21.52
CA PRO A 373 -5.21 -19.11 22.39
C PRO A 373 -4.87 -20.49 21.81
N TYR A 374 -4.75 -21.49 22.70
CA TYR A 374 -4.51 -22.89 22.31
C TYR A 374 -5.81 -23.61 21.97
N PHE A 375 -6.13 -23.76 20.68
CA PHE A 375 -7.36 -24.43 20.22
C PHE A 375 -7.30 -25.96 20.22
N GLN A 376 -6.44 -26.59 21.04
CA GLN A 376 -6.17 -28.03 21.02
C GLN A 376 -7.42 -28.93 21.15
N GLN A 377 -8.50 -28.45 21.78
CA GLN A 377 -9.75 -29.19 21.91
C GLN A 377 -10.66 -29.08 20.67
N SER A 378 -10.47 -28.05 19.83
CA SER A 378 -11.25 -27.78 18.62
C SER A 378 -10.80 -28.65 17.43
N LYS A 379 -10.85 -29.98 17.60
CA LYS A 379 -10.32 -30.95 16.62
C LYS A 379 -10.99 -30.90 15.24
N LYS A 380 -12.15 -30.26 15.13
CA LYS A 380 -12.91 -30.08 13.88
C LYS A 380 -12.53 -28.79 13.14
N LEU A 381 -11.63 -27.98 13.68
CA LEU A 381 -11.24 -26.69 13.11
C LEU A 381 -10.54 -26.91 11.76
N THR A 382 -11.12 -26.35 10.70
CA THR A 382 -10.61 -26.44 9.33
C THR A 382 -10.09 -25.10 8.81
N TYR A 383 -10.60 -23.99 9.34
CA TYR A 383 -10.27 -22.63 8.89
C TYR A 383 -10.00 -21.72 10.09
N LEU A 384 -8.82 -21.09 10.10
CA LEU A 384 -8.40 -20.13 11.11
C LEU A 384 -7.79 -18.89 10.44
N ASP A 385 -8.51 -17.77 10.46
CA ASP A 385 -8.00 -16.47 10.00
C ASP A 385 -8.02 -15.46 11.14
N LEU A 386 -6.83 -15.05 11.57
CA LEU A 386 -6.61 -14.01 12.58
C LEU A 386 -5.79 -12.85 12.02
N SER A 387 -5.71 -12.74 10.69
CA SER A 387 -4.82 -11.78 10.02
C SER A 387 -5.24 -10.33 10.20
N ARG A 388 -4.30 -9.39 10.06
CA ARG A 388 -4.55 -7.94 10.18
C ARG A 388 -5.17 -7.56 11.53
N ASN A 389 -4.44 -7.89 12.59
CA ASN A 389 -4.72 -7.51 13.97
C ASN A 389 -3.42 -7.00 14.63
N GLY A 390 -3.46 -6.75 15.94
CA GLY A 390 -2.29 -6.46 16.78
C GLY A 390 -1.88 -7.65 17.66
N LEU A 391 -2.10 -8.90 17.22
CA LEU A 391 -1.76 -10.10 17.98
C LEU A 391 -0.25 -10.24 18.11
N SER A 392 0.23 -10.64 19.28
CA SER A 392 1.65 -10.73 19.62
C SER A 392 2.00 -12.03 20.32
N GLY A 393 3.29 -12.28 20.52
CA GLY A 393 3.79 -13.46 21.22
C GLY A 393 4.31 -14.56 20.29
N LEU A 394 4.76 -15.65 20.92
CA LEU A 394 5.52 -16.72 20.28
C LEU A 394 4.62 -17.86 19.81
N LEU A 395 4.82 -18.32 18.56
CA LEU A 395 4.22 -19.56 18.10
C LEU A 395 4.98 -20.78 18.62
N SER A 396 4.23 -21.79 19.04
CA SER A 396 4.77 -23.05 19.58
C SER A 396 3.94 -24.23 19.07
N ARG A 397 4.48 -25.45 19.21
CA ARG A 397 3.76 -26.69 18.85
C ARG A 397 2.37 -26.79 19.48
N ALA A 398 2.21 -26.31 20.71
CA ALA A 398 0.95 -26.39 21.45
C ALA A 398 -0.21 -25.64 20.77
N HIS A 399 0.07 -24.62 19.95
CA HIS A 399 -0.96 -23.87 19.22
C HIS A 399 -1.67 -24.72 18.16
N PHE A 400 -0.99 -25.74 17.63
CA PHE A 400 -1.47 -26.53 16.50
C PHE A 400 -1.62 -28.02 16.83
N GLU A 401 -1.24 -28.43 18.04
CA GLU A 401 -1.31 -29.84 18.44
C GLU A 401 -2.77 -30.32 18.41
N GLY A 402 -3.01 -31.47 17.78
CA GLY A 402 -4.35 -32.07 17.68
C GLY A 402 -5.26 -31.49 16.59
N LEU A 403 -4.84 -30.43 15.88
CA LEU A 403 -5.61 -29.78 14.81
C LEU A 403 -5.38 -30.44 13.44
N SER A 404 -5.67 -31.74 13.34
CA SER A 404 -5.40 -32.52 12.11
C SER A 404 -6.28 -32.16 10.91
N GLU A 405 -7.42 -31.51 11.14
CA GLU A 405 -8.37 -31.11 10.10
C GLU A 405 -8.11 -29.69 9.57
N LEU A 406 -7.11 -28.95 10.11
CA LEU A 406 -6.80 -27.59 9.65
C LEU A 406 -6.36 -27.61 8.19
N VAL A 407 -7.08 -26.85 7.36
CA VAL A 407 -6.85 -26.69 5.92
C VAL A 407 -6.23 -25.33 5.61
N ASN A 408 -6.67 -24.28 6.30
CA ASN A 408 -6.19 -22.91 6.12
C ASN A 408 -5.81 -22.28 7.46
N ILE A 409 -4.61 -21.71 7.50
CA ILE A 409 -4.12 -20.86 8.59
C ILE A 409 -3.67 -19.53 7.98
N ASN A 410 -4.29 -18.44 8.40
CA ASN A 410 -3.87 -17.09 8.06
C ASN A 410 -3.66 -16.26 9.33
N LEU A 411 -2.39 -15.99 9.64
CA LEU A 411 -1.94 -15.18 10.78
C LEU A 411 -1.17 -13.94 10.32
N GLY A 412 -1.22 -13.61 9.03
CA GLY A 412 -0.41 -12.53 8.46
C GLY A 412 -0.81 -11.14 8.97
N ASN A 413 0.08 -10.16 8.87
CA ASN A 413 -0.13 -8.77 9.30
C ASN A 413 -0.50 -8.70 10.80
N ASN A 414 0.38 -9.20 11.65
CA ASN A 414 0.29 -9.14 13.12
C ASN A 414 1.68 -8.77 13.70
N LEU A 415 1.83 -8.83 15.02
CA LEU A 415 3.05 -8.59 15.77
C LEU A 415 3.62 -9.91 16.36
N LEU A 416 3.36 -11.06 15.73
CA LEU A 416 3.86 -12.36 16.18
C LEU A 416 5.38 -12.43 15.99
N ASN A 417 6.10 -12.97 16.97
CA ASN A 417 7.56 -12.99 16.98
C ASN A 417 8.14 -14.36 17.35
N GLY A 418 9.47 -14.44 17.40
CA GLY A 418 10.21 -15.66 17.71
C GLY A 418 10.42 -16.57 16.51
N THR A 419 10.85 -17.80 16.79
CA THR A 419 11.17 -18.81 15.76
C THR A 419 9.94 -19.59 15.33
N LEU A 420 9.85 -19.89 14.03
CA LEU A 420 8.73 -20.69 13.49
C LEU A 420 8.83 -22.17 13.90
N PRO A 421 7.79 -22.77 14.50
CA PRO A 421 7.81 -24.19 14.86
C PRO A 421 7.66 -25.07 13.61
N ALA A 422 8.62 -25.96 13.34
CA ALA A 422 8.58 -26.90 12.20
C ALA A 422 7.26 -27.68 12.07
N TYR A 423 6.64 -28.00 13.22
CA TYR A 423 5.36 -28.73 13.29
C TYR A 423 4.22 -28.10 12.48
N ILE A 424 4.20 -26.78 12.27
CA ILE A 424 3.13 -26.13 11.48
C ILE A 424 3.13 -26.59 10.02
N PHE A 425 4.31 -26.89 9.46
CA PHE A 425 4.47 -27.40 8.10
C PHE A 425 4.14 -28.90 7.97
N GLU A 426 4.07 -29.60 9.10
CA GLU A 426 3.80 -31.04 9.19
C GLU A 426 2.32 -31.38 9.43
N LEU A 427 1.44 -30.37 9.48
CA LEU A 427 0.00 -30.57 9.65
C LEU A 427 -0.59 -31.34 8.45
N PRO A 428 -1.30 -32.46 8.68
CA PRO A 428 -1.62 -33.42 7.62
C PRO A 428 -2.62 -32.92 6.59
N SER A 429 -3.55 -32.04 6.99
CA SER A 429 -4.60 -31.51 6.10
C SER A 429 -4.31 -30.11 5.57
N LEU A 430 -3.20 -29.49 6.01
CA LEU A 430 -2.92 -28.08 5.75
C LEU A 430 -2.60 -27.86 4.27
N GLN A 431 -3.33 -26.94 3.65
CA GLN A 431 -3.17 -26.55 2.25
C GLN A 431 -2.62 -25.13 2.14
N GLN A 432 -3.04 -24.22 3.01
CA GLN A 432 -2.70 -22.80 2.91
C GLN A 432 -2.14 -22.29 4.24
N LEU A 433 -0.94 -21.71 4.18
CA LEU A 433 -0.26 -21.11 5.32
C LEU A 433 0.21 -19.70 4.98
N PHE A 434 -0.38 -18.71 5.65
CA PHE A 434 -0.02 -17.30 5.55
C PHE A 434 0.48 -16.77 6.90
N LEU A 435 1.77 -16.44 6.98
CA LEU A 435 2.45 -15.87 8.16
C LEU A 435 3.13 -14.54 7.82
N ASN A 436 2.82 -13.97 6.66
CA ASN A 436 3.47 -12.78 6.13
C ASN A 436 3.26 -11.53 6.98
N SER A 437 4.17 -10.55 6.92
CA SER A 437 4.09 -9.30 7.69
C SER A 437 3.94 -9.55 9.19
N ASN A 438 4.92 -10.22 9.78
CA ASN A 438 5.06 -10.44 11.22
C ASN A 438 6.53 -10.13 11.62
N GLN A 439 6.92 -10.48 12.85
CA GLN A 439 8.26 -10.29 13.40
C GLN A 439 8.99 -11.63 13.63
N PHE A 440 8.70 -12.65 12.81
CA PHE A 440 9.36 -13.96 12.96
C PHE A 440 10.85 -13.87 12.65
N VAL A 441 11.68 -14.48 13.50
CA VAL A 441 13.15 -14.46 13.43
C VAL A 441 13.73 -15.87 13.35
N GLY A 442 15.03 -15.96 13.03
CA GLY A 442 15.76 -17.21 13.02
C GLY A 442 15.55 -18.02 11.74
N GLN A 443 16.15 -19.21 11.70
CA GLN A 443 16.10 -20.09 10.55
C GLN A 443 14.80 -20.91 10.55
N VAL A 444 14.25 -21.16 9.35
CA VAL A 444 13.19 -22.16 9.17
C VAL A 444 13.84 -23.54 9.18
N ASP A 445 13.40 -24.41 10.08
CA ASP A 445 13.94 -25.77 10.20
C ASP A 445 13.47 -26.69 9.06
N GLU A 446 14.26 -27.75 8.79
CA GLU A 446 13.81 -28.86 7.93
C GLU A 446 12.63 -29.58 8.59
N PHE A 447 11.61 -29.92 7.80
CA PHE A 447 10.41 -30.59 8.27
C PHE A 447 10.19 -31.92 7.54
N ARG A 448 9.55 -32.87 8.24
CA ARG A 448 9.35 -34.24 7.75
C ARG A 448 8.17 -34.30 6.78
N ASN A 449 8.11 -35.39 6.02
CA ASN A 449 6.94 -35.73 5.19
C ASN A 449 6.55 -34.68 4.12
N ALA A 450 7.48 -33.79 3.75
CA ALA A 450 7.23 -32.71 2.80
C ALA A 450 6.67 -33.19 1.45
N SER A 451 7.15 -34.33 0.95
CA SER A 451 6.67 -34.97 -0.28
C SER A 451 5.21 -35.44 -0.22
N SER A 452 4.68 -35.70 0.97
CA SER A 452 3.27 -36.06 1.20
C SER A 452 2.40 -34.89 1.65
N SER A 453 2.98 -33.71 1.85
CA SER A 453 2.27 -32.52 2.31
C SER A 453 1.18 -32.09 1.31
N LEU A 454 0.04 -31.65 1.84
CA LEU A 454 -1.05 -31.09 1.03
C LEU A 454 -0.87 -29.59 0.75
N LEU A 455 0.17 -28.97 1.29
CA LEU A 455 0.47 -27.54 1.13
C LEU A 455 0.53 -27.16 -0.34
N ASP A 456 -0.32 -26.20 -0.72
CA ASP A 456 -0.30 -25.55 -2.01
C ASP A 456 0.13 -24.08 -1.94
N THR A 457 0.09 -23.48 -0.75
CA THR A 457 0.43 -22.07 -0.54
C THR A 457 1.24 -21.89 0.74
N ILE A 458 2.41 -21.28 0.60
CA ILE A 458 3.25 -20.83 1.71
C ILE A 458 3.62 -19.36 1.48
N ASP A 459 3.19 -18.49 2.39
CA ASP A 459 3.59 -17.08 2.42
C ASP A 459 4.21 -16.71 3.76
N LEU A 460 5.54 -16.55 3.75
CA LEU A 460 6.35 -16.11 4.90
C LEU A 460 6.94 -14.71 4.66
N SER A 461 6.47 -14.00 3.64
CA SER A 461 7.08 -12.73 3.22
C SER A 461 7.01 -11.65 4.29
N ASN A 462 7.92 -10.68 4.24
CA ASN A 462 7.94 -9.53 5.15
C ASN A 462 8.05 -9.96 6.63
N ASN A 463 9.15 -10.64 6.94
CA ASN A 463 9.53 -11.09 8.29
C ASN A 463 11.05 -10.89 8.46
N HIS A 464 11.62 -11.40 9.56
CA HIS A 464 13.05 -11.36 9.87
C HIS A 464 13.70 -12.76 9.82
N LEU A 465 13.16 -13.66 8.99
CA LEU A 465 13.65 -15.05 8.87
C LEU A 465 15.02 -15.06 8.19
N ASN A 466 15.94 -15.87 8.71
CA ASN A 466 17.32 -15.95 8.22
C ASN A 466 17.75 -17.40 7.91
N GLY A 467 19.04 -17.62 7.65
CA GLY A 467 19.55 -18.93 7.26
C GLY A 467 19.18 -19.31 5.83
N SER A 468 19.33 -20.58 5.46
CA SER A 468 18.98 -21.09 4.14
C SER A 468 17.52 -21.50 4.06
N ILE A 469 16.93 -21.42 2.86
CA ILE A 469 15.60 -22.02 2.58
C ILE A 469 15.71 -23.54 2.78
N PRO A 470 14.84 -24.18 3.60
CA PRO A 470 14.85 -25.63 3.81
C PRO A 470 14.70 -26.41 2.51
N LYS A 471 15.42 -27.53 2.40
CA LYS A 471 15.30 -28.45 1.26
C LYS A 471 13.90 -29.06 1.19
N SER A 472 13.30 -29.36 2.34
CA SER A 472 11.94 -29.85 2.47
C SER A 472 10.91 -28.97 1.73
N THR A 473 11.10 -27.64 1.68
CA THR A 473 10.22 -26.72 0.93
C THR A 473 10.13 -27.07 -0.56
N PHE A 474 11.25 -27.50 -1.17
CA PHE A 474 11.31 -27.85 -2.59
C PHE A 474 10.83 -29.28 -2.89
N GLU A 475 10.46 -30.05 -1.86
CA GLU A 475 9.91 -31.41 -1.99
C GLU A 475 8.38 -31.44 -2.00
N ILE A 476 7.72 -30.31 -1.72
CA ILE A 476 6.25 -30.20 -1.68
C ILE A 476 5.69 -30.17 -3.10
N GLY A 477 5.30 -31.34 -3.63
CA GLY A 477 4.83 -31.46 -5.02
C GLY A 477 3.53 -30.73 -5.37
N ARG A 478 2.71 -30.32 -4.37
CA ARG A 478 1.46 -29.58 -4.59
C ARG A 478 1.61 -28.06 -4.56
N LEU A 479 2.80 -27.55 -4.25
CA LEU A 479 3.03 -26.12 -4.05
C LEU A 479 2.75 -25.32 -5.34
N LYS A 480 1.78 -24.40 -5.24
CA LYS A 480 1.38 -23.45 -6.29
C LYS A 480 1.93 -22.06 -6.02
N VAL A 481 2.05 -21.67 -4.75
CA VAL A 481 2.50 -20.35 -4.31
C VAL A 481 3.59 -20.50 -3.27
N LEU A 482 4.76 -19.92 -3.55
CA LEU A 482 5.84 -19.77 -2.60
C LEU A 482 6.27 -18.30 -2.54
N SER A 483 6.04 -17.67 -1.39
CA SER A 483 6.38 -16.27 -1.14
C SER A 483 7.27 -16.18 0.10
N LEU A 484 8.53 -15.81 -0.11
CA LEU A 484 9.56 -15.67 0.92
C LEU A 484 10.21 -14.27 0.87
N SER A 485 9.65 -13.36 0.08
CA SER A 485 10.21 -12.02 -0.15
C SER A 485 10.39 -11.22 1.14
N SER A 486 11.31 -10.25 1.14
CA SER A 486 11.53 -9.32 2.27
C SER A 486 11.81 -10.06 3.57
N ASN A 487 12.90 -10.83 3.57
CA ASN A 487 13.44 -11.57 4.70
C ASN A 487 14.98 -11.49 4.65
N PHE A 488 15.66 -12.22 5.54
CA PHE A 488 17.13 -12.31 5.59
C PHE A 488 17.65 -13.67 5.14
N PHE A 489 16.93 -14.41 4.28
CA PHE A 489 17.39 -15.70 3.78
C PHE A 489 18.72 -15.55 3.02
N ARG A 490 19.63 -16.52 3.21
CA ARG A 490 20.98 -16.56 2.66
C ARG A 490 21.22 -17.85 1.88
N GLY A 491 22.23 -17.84 1.03
CA GLY A 491 22.69 -19.00 0.28
C GLY A 491 22.33 -18.94 -1.21
N ILE A 492 22.64 -20.04 -1.90
CA ILE A 492 22.47 -20.16 -3.35
C ILE A 492 21.20 -20.94 -3.64
N VAL A 493 20.32 -20.38 -4.47
CA VAL A 493 19.11 -21.06 -4.97
C VAL A 493 19.31 -21.35 -6.45
N PRO A 494 19.76 -22.57 -6.80
CA PRO A 494 19.85 -22.95 -8.20
C PRO A 494 18.43 -23.19 -8.74
N LEU A 495 18.16 -22.67 -9.95
CA LEU A 495 16.82 -22.69 -10.55
C LEU A 495 16.32 -24.12 -10.85
N ASP A 496 17.21 -25.10 -10.90
CA ASP A 496 16.88 -26.51 -11.11
C ASP A 496 16.02 -27.09 -9.98
N LEU A 497 16.25 -26.67 -8.73
CA LEU A 497 15.43 -27.04 -7.58
C LEU A 497 13.99 -26.51 -7.69
N ILE A 498 13.82 -25.31 -8.24
CA ILE A 498 12.48 -24.73 -8.51
C ILE A 498 11.73 -25.56 -9.56
N GLY A 499 12.43 -26.14 -10.54
CA GLY A 499 11.81 -27.03 -11.53
C GLY A 499 11.19 -28.30 -10.96
N ARG A 500 11.56 -28.70 -9.73
CA ARG A 500 10.90 -29.83 -9.03
C ARG A 500 9.47 -29.49 -8.62
N LEU A 501 9.14 -28.21 -8.49
CA LEU A 501 7.82 -27.71 -8.12
C LEU A 501 6.97 -27.52 -9.38
N SER A 502 6.57 -28.62 -10.02
CA SER A 502 5.89 -28.58 -11.33
C SER A 502 4.55 -27.84 -11.34
N ASN A 503 3.88 -27.74 -10.17
CA ASN A 503 2.60 -27.04 -10.00
C ASN A 503 2.76 -25.56 -9.64
N LEU A 504 4.00 -25.07 -9.48
CA LEU A 504 4.26 -23.71 -9.06
C LEU A 504 3.74 -22.72 -10.10
N SER A 505 3.04 -21.70 -9.62
CA SER A 505 2.44 -20.63 -10.42
C SER A 505 2.86 -19.24 -9.95
N ARG A 506 3.27 -19.10 -8.69
CA ARG A 506 3.81 -17.85 -8.12
C ARG A 506 5.07 -18.16 -7.31
N LEU A 507 6.16 -17.48 -7.65
CA LEU A 507 7.42 -17.51 -6.91
C LEU A 507 7.87 -16.09 -6.61
N GLU A 508 8.01 -15.78 -5.32
CA GLU A 508 8.49 -14.48 -4.85
C GLU A 508 9.63 -14.68 -3.84
N LEU A 509 10.85 -14.35 -4.24
CA LEU A 509 12.07 -14.45 -3.42
C LEU A 509 12.76 -13.09 -3.21
N SER A 510 12.13 -12.01 -3.66
CA SER A 510 12.73 -10.68 -3.72
C SER A 510 13.23 -10.17 -2.37
N TYR A 511 14.21 -9.28 -2.36
CA TYR A 511 14.68 -8.59 -1.14
C TYR A 511 15.06 -9.58 -0.02
N ASN A 512 15.95 -10.50 -0.38
CA ASN A 512 16.64 -11.40 0.54
C ASN A 512 18.16 -11.28 0.31
N ASN A 513 18.96 -11.94 1.14
CA ASN A 513 20.41 -12.06 0.92
C ASN A 513 20.77 -13.32 0.10
N LEU A 514 19.90 -13.67 -0.87
CA LEU A 514 20.01 -14.85 -1.71
C LEU A 514 20.84 -14.57 -2.96
N THR A 515 21.47 -15.61 -3.49
CA THR A 515 22.05 -15.61 -4.84
C THR A 515 21.32 -16.64 -5.68
N VAL A 516 20.52 -16.19 -6.64
CA VAL A 516 19.82 -17.09 -7.55
C VAL A 516 20.73 -17.42 -8.73
N ASP A 517 21.06 -18.71 -8.90
CA ASP A 517 21.92 -19.15 -10.00
C ASP A 517 21.10 -19.50 -11.24
N ALA A 518 21.14 -18.60 -12.24
CA ALA A 518 20.48 -18.77 -13.53
C ALA A 518 21.33 -19.56 -14.55
N SER A 519 22.58 -19.92 -14.24
CA SER A 519 23.52 -20.54 -15.18
C SER A 519 23.30 -22.04 -15.41
N SER A 520 22.61 -22.72 -14.49
CA SER A 520 22.29 -24.16 -14.55
C SER A 520 21.15 -24.53 -15.52
N SER A 521 20.53 -23.53 -16.17
CA SER A 521 19.41 -23.66 -17.10
C SER A 521 19.72 -24.42 -18.41
N ASN A 522 20.99 -24.76 -18.67
CA ASN A 522 21.43 -25.45 -19.90
C ASN A 522 21.38 -26.99 -19.84
N SER A 523 20.84 -27.60 -18.79
CA SER A 523 20.72 -29.07 -18.72
C SER A 523 19.49 -29.57 -19.48
N ALA A 524 19.67 -30.55 -20.37
CA ALA A 524 18.61 -31.06 -21.26
C ALA A 524 17.42 -31.75 -20.56
N SER A 525 17.46 -31.93 -19.22
CA SER A 525 16.39 -32.56 -18.44
C SER A 525 15.57 -31.59 -17.58
N PHE A 526 15.85 -30.29 -17.66
CA PHE A 526 15.19 -29.27 -16.83
C PHE A 526 14.05 -28.58 -17.60
N THR A 527 12.86 -28.52 -17.00
CA THR A 527 11.73 -27.73 -17.52
C THR A 527 11.28 -26.78 -16.42
N PHE A 528 11.35 -25.48 -16.68
CA PHE A 528 10.89 -24.43 -15.77
C PHE A 528 9.35 -24.48 -15.64
N PRO A 529 8.76 -24.37 -14.44
CA PRO A 529 7.31 -24.43 -14.24
C PRO A 529 6.60 -23.25 -14.95
N GLN A 530 5.32 -23.40 -15.28
CA GLN A 530 4.53 -22.33 -15.90
C GLN A 530 4.06 -21.34 -14.85
N LEU A 531 4.80 -20.25 -14.68
CA LEU A 531 4.51 -19.21 -13.70
C LEU A 531 3.58 -18.14 -14.26
N ASN A 532 2.71 -17.63 -13.37
CA ASN A 532 1.97 -16.40 -13.54
C ASN A 532 2.78 -15.21 -13.01
N ILE A 533 3.46 -15.37 -11.86
CA ILE A 533 4.20 -14.30 -11.18
C ILE A 533 5.58 -14.81 -10.81
N LEU A 534 6.61 -14.08 -11.23
CA LEU A 534 7.99 -14.30 -10.84
C LEU A 534 8.61 -12.99 -10.35
N LYS A 535 8.99 -12.96 -9.07
CA LYS A 535 9.70 -11.83 -8.48
C LYS A 535 11.03 -12.29 -7.87
N LEU A 536 12.11 -11.82 -8.46
CA LEU A 536 13.50 -12.12 -8.07
C LEU A 536 14.30 -10.82 -7.94
N ALA A 537 13.67 -9.76 -7.41
CA ALA A 537 14.36 -8.49 -7.21
C ALA A 537 15.41 -8.62 -6.11
N SER A 538 16.56 -7.94 -6.21
CA SER A 538 17.61 -8.01 -5.18
C SER A 538 18.13 -9.44 -4.93
N CYS A 539 18.27 -10.26 -5.98
CA CYS A 539 18.68 -11.68 -5.89
C CYS A 539 20.07 -11.97 -6.49
N ARG A 540 20.86 -10.92 -6.75
CA ARG A 540 22.21 -10.98 -7.35
C ARG A 540 22.28 -11.73 -8.68
N LEU A 541 21.20 -11.69 -9.47
CA LEU A 541 21.16 -12.29 -10.81
C LEU A 541 22.16 -11.59 -11.73
N GLN A 542 23.00 -12.37 -12.43
CA GLN A 542 23.96 -11.83 -13.41
C GLN A 542 23.48 -11.92 -14.86
N LYS A 543 22.46 -12.76 -15.13
CA LYS A 543 21.90 -13.03 -16.46
C LYS A 543 20.39 -13.28 -16.35
N PHE A 544 19.68 -13.11 -17.45
CA PHE A 544 18.27 -13.51 -17.53
C PHE A 544 18.12 -15.03 -17.34
N PRO A 545 17.16 -15.49 -16.52
CA PRO A 545 16.73 -16.89 -16.52
C PRO A 545 16.08 -17.25 -17.86
N ASP A 546 16.13 -18.53 -18.26
CA ASP A 546 15.47 -18.99 -19.49
C ASP A 546 13.94 -19.07 -19.29
N LEU A 547 13.27 -17.96 -19.63
CA LEU A 547 11.82 -17.80 -19.48
C LEU A 547 11.08 -17.81 -20.83
N LYS A 548 11.75 -18.20 -21.93
CA LYS A 548 11.20 -18.12 -23.29
C LYS A 548 9.87 -18.86 -23.45
N ASN A 549 9.72 -19.98 -22.76
CA ASN A 549 8.55 -20.87 -22.87
C ASN A 549 7.49 -20.61 -21.80
N GLN A 550 7.45 -19.43 -21.19
CA GLN A 550 6.42 -19.07 -20.21
C GLN A 550 5.16 -18.56 -20.90
N SER A 551 4.08 -19.35 -20.86
CA SER A 551 2.81 -19.05 -21.54
C SER A 551 1.77 -18.36 -20.66
N ARG A 552 1.96 -18.35 -19.33
CA ARG A 552 0.99 -17.81 -18.35
C ARG A 552 1.47 -16.58 -17.58
N MET A 553 2.71 -16.14 -17.83
CA MET A 553 3.35 -15.05 -17.10
C MET A 553 2.59 -13.73 -17.27
N ILE A 554 2.17 -13.14 -16.15
CA ILE A 554 1.50 -11.84 -16.09
C ILE A 554 2.36 -10.77 -15.39
N HIS A 555 3.30 -11.18 -14.54
CA HIS A 555 4.14 -10.27 -13.76
C HIS A 555 5.57 -10.81 -13.67
N LEU A 556 6.54 -10.02 -14.16
CA LEU A 556 7.96 -10.31 -14.07
C LEU A 556 8.69 -9.14 -13.43
N ASP A 557 9.31 -9.39 -12.29
CA ASP A 557 10.16 -8.44 -11.58
C ASP A 557 11.57 -9.02 -11.39
N LEU A 558 12.53 -8.46 -12.11
CA LEU A 558 13.95 -8.78 -12.04
C LEU A 558 14.78 -7.54 -11.64
N SER A 559 14.15 -6.56 -11.00
CA SER A 559 14.80 -5.31 -10.61
C SER A 559 15.90 -5.50 -9.58
N ASP A 560 16.78 -4.51 -9.41
CA ASP A 560 17.86 -4.52 -8.41
C ASP A 560 18.74 -5.78 -8.51
N ASN A 561 19.31 -6.00 -9.68
CA ASN A 561 20.17 -7.15 -9.95
C ASN A 561 21.42 -6.71 -10.71
N GLN A 562 22.24 -7.67 -11.12
CA GLN A 562 23.51 -7.44 -11.81
C GLN A 562 23.44 -7.92 -13.27
N ILE A 563 22.24 -7.92 -13.87
CA ILE A 563 22.02 -8.43 -15.23
C ILE A 563 22.68 -7.49 -16.23
N ARG A 564 23.50 -8.07 -17.12
CA ARG A 564 24.26 -7.35 -18.16
C ARG A 564 23.78 -7.70 -19.56
N GLY A 565 24.10 -6.83 -20.52
CA GLY A 565 23.90 -7.07 -21.94
C GLY A 565 22.56 -6.54 -22.44
N ALA A 566 21.98 -7.24 -23.42
CA ALA A 566 20.75 -6.82 -24.08
C ALA A 566 19.50 -7.28 -23.33
N ILE A 567 18.44 -6.48 -23.38
CA ILE A 567 17.08 -6.95 -23.10
C ILE A 567 16.66 -7.85 -24.28
N PRO A 568 16.45 -9.15 -24.06
CA PRO A 568 16.27 -10.08 -25.16
C PRO A 568 14.87 -10.00 -25.78
N ASN A 569 14.76 -10.23 -27.08
CA ASN A 569 13.51 -10.02 -27.81
C ASN A 569 12.33 -10.90 -27.34
N TRP A 570 12.62 -12.10 -26.83
CA TRP A 570 11.60 -13.04 -26.36
C TRP A 570 10.84 -12.53 -25.13
N ILE A 571 11.41 -11.60 -24.36
CA ILE A 571 10.80 -11.09 -23.12
C ILE A 571 9.45 -10.41 -23.40
N TRP A 572 9.28 -9.84 -24.60
CA TRP A 572 8.07 -9.14 -25.01
C TRP A 572 6.92 -10.10 -25.38
N GLY A 573 7.24 -11.36 -25.66
CA GLY A 573 6.28 -12.41 -26.01
C GLY A 573 5.88 -13.35 -24.87
N ILE A 574 6.47 -13.19 -23.68
CA ILE A 574 6.14 -14.04 -22.52
C ILE A 574 4.68 -13.86 -22.11
N GLY A 575 4.12 -14.89 -21.50
CA GLY A 575 2.70 -14.95 -21.15
C GLY A 575 1.78 -15.12 -22.35
N GLY A 576 2.31 -15.52 -23.52
CA GLY A 576 1.55 -15.50 -24.78
C GLY A 576 1.11 -14.08 -25.17
N GLY A 577 1.87 -13.06 -24.77
CA GLY A 577 1.48 -11.65 -24.84
C GLY A 577 0.63 -11.17 -23.66
N GLY A 578 0.33 -12.00 -22.67
CA GLY A 578 -0.42 -11.62 -21.47
C GLY A 578 0.35 -10.85 -20.39
N LEU A 579 1.62 -10.48 -20.64
CA LEU A 579 2.44 -9.78 -19.65
C LEU A 579 1.88 -8.39 -19.33
N THR A 580 1.55 -8.16 -18.07
CA THR A 580 0.98 -6.88 -17.58
C THR A 580 2.00 -6.03 -16.83
N HIS A 581 2.97 -6.66 -16.16
CA HIS A 581 3.99 -5.97 -15.35
C HIS A 581 5.38 -6.47 -15.72
N LEU A 582 6.25 -5.55 -16.15
CA LEU A 582 7.66 -5.81 -16.42
C LEU A 582 8.52 -4.78 -15.69
N ASN A 583 9.29 -5.23 -14.71
CA ASN A 583 10.27 -4.42 -14.01
C ASN A 583 11.68 -5.00 -14.17
N LEU A 584 12.55 -4.25 -14.84
CA LEU A 584 13.96 -4.56 -15.07
C LEU A 584 14.88 -3.46 -14.54
N SER A 585 14.38 -2.59 -13.67
CA SER A 585 15.13 -1.45 -13.14
C SER A 585 16.35 -1.86 -12.31
N PHE A 586 17.26 -0.93 -12.05
CA PHE A 586 18.47 -1.16 -11.25
C PHE A 586 19.27 -2.39 -11.72
N ASN A 587 19.64 -2.38 -12.99
CA ASN A 587 20.47 -3.43 -13.60
C ASN A 587 21.58 -2.78 -14.45
N GLN A 588 22.26 -3.57 -15.29
CA GLN A 588 23.35 -3.12 -16.16
C GLN A 588 23.03 -3.38 -17.63
N LEU A 589 21.77 -3.23 -18.02
CA LEU A 589 21.26 -3.47 -19.38
C LEU A 589 21.64 -2.32 -20.32
N GLU A 590 22.04 -2.64 -21.56
CA GLU A 590 22.64 -1.66 -22.48
C GLU A 590 21.78 -1.30 -23.71
N TYR A 591 20.95 -2.22 -24.19
CA TYR A 591 20.09 -2.01 -25.36
C TYR A 591 18.99 -3.07 -25.42
N VAL A 592 18.02 -2.89 -26.33
CA VAL A 592 16.95 -3.87 -26.61
C VAL A 592 17.21 -4.57 -27.93
N GLU A 593 17.10 -5.89 -27.94
CA GLU A 593 17.19 -6.68 -29.17
C GLU A 593 16.01 -6.43 -30.11
N GLN A 594 16.29 -6.28 -31.40
CA GLN A 594 15.28 -6.08 -32.45
C GLN A 594 14.95 -7.40 -33.17
N PRO A 595 13.70 -7.58 -33.65
CA PRO A 595 12.54 -6.72 -33.42
C PRO A 595 11.97 -6.92 -32.01
N TYR A 596 11.45 -5.86 -31.40
CA TYR A 596 10.60 -5.95 -30.22
C TYR A 596 9.15 -5.65 -30.60
N SER A 597 8.22 -6.35 -29.96
CA SER A 597 6.78 -6.16 -30.13
C SER A 597 6.09 -6.49 -28.82
N ALA A 598 5.89 -5.47 -27.98
CA ALA A 598 5.20 -5.63 -26.70
C ALA A 598 3.69 -5.70 -26.91
N SER A 599 3.02 -6.52 -26.10
CA SER A 599 1.57 -6.67 -26.15
C SER A 599 0.83 -5.45 -25.59
N SER A 600 -0.39 -5.21 -26.10
CA SER A 600 -1.30 -4.19 -25.58
C SER A 600 -1.80 -4.44 -24.16
N TYR A 601 -1.42 -5.54 -23.50
CA TYR A 601 -1.77 -5.79 -22.10
C TYR A 601 -0.74 -5.24 -21.10
N LEU A 602 0.40 -4.70 -21.56
CA LEU A 602 1.44 -4.18 -20.67
C LEU A 602 0.96 -2.89 -19.97
N VAL A 603 0.85 -2.94 -18.66
CA VAL A 603 0.40 -1.85 -17.77
C VAL A 603 1.58 -1.14 -17.11
N VAL A 604 2.59 -1.90 -16.66
CA VAL A 604 3.78 -1.37 -15.99
C VAL A 604 5.01 -1.74 -16.80
N LEU A 605 5.76 -0.74 -17.25
CA LEU A 605 7.06 -0.87 -17.88
C LEU A 605 8.08 -0.04 -17.11
N ASP A 606 8.96 -0.71 -16.39
CA ASP A 606 10.01 -0.06 -15.62
C ASP A 606 11.39 -0.54 -16.06
N LEU A 607 12.15 0.37 -16.69
CA LEU A 607 13.52 0.15 -17.16
C LEU A 607 14.52 1.13 -16.52
N HIS A 608 14.13 1.83 -15.44
CA HIS A 608 14.97 2.90 -14.89
C HIS A 608 16.27 2.37 -14.27
N SER A 609 17.27 3.23 -14.08
CA SER A 609 18.55 2.87 -13.46
C SER A 609 19.26 1.71 -14.18
N ASN A 610 19.48 1.87 -15.49
CA ASN A 610 20.20 0.95 -16.35
C ASN A 610 21.28 1.71 -17.15
N ARG A 611 21.83 1.08 -18.19
CA ARG A 611 22.83 1.69 -19.11
C ARG A 611 22.30 1.77 -20.54
N LEU A 612 20.98 1.86 -20.73
CA LEU A 612 20.34 1.81 -22.04
C LEU A 612 20.80 2.98 -22.91
N LYS A 613 21.21 2.69 -24.14
CA LYS A 613 21.69 3.68 -25.13
C LYS A 613 20.77 3.73 -26.33
N GLY A 614 20.81 4.85 -27.07
CA GLY A 614 20.11 5.01 -28.35
C GLY A 614 18.74 5.68 -28.22
N ASP A 615 17.78 5.18 -28.98
CA ASP A 615 16.41 5.71 -29.05
C ASP A 615 15.54 5.27 -27.86
N LEU A 616 14.60 6.13 -27.51
CA LEU A 616 13.51 5.79 -26.59
C LEU A 616 12.61 4.74 -27.24
N LEU A 617 12.30 3.67 -26.50
CA LEU A 617 11.34 2.66 -26.95
C LEU A 617 9.93 3.24 -26.93
N ILE A 618 9.15 2.95 -27.97
CA ILE A 618 7.73 3.29 -27.99
C ILE A 618 6.98 2.14 -27.31
N PRO A 619 6.38 2.37 -26.12
CA PRO A 619 5.61 1.34 -25.45
C PRO A 619 4.28 1.09 -26.20
N PRO A 620 3.56 -0.01 -25.90
CA PRO A 620 2.22 -0.24 -26.45
C PRO A 620 1.21 0.81 -25.96
N SER A 621 -0.03 0.81 -26.46
CA SER A 621 -1.03 1.86 -26.19
C SER A 621 -1.65 1.86 -24.78
N SER A 622 -1.32 0.88 -23.93
CA SER A 622 -2.02 0.61 -22.66
C SER A 622 -1.27 0.85 -21.33
N PRO A 623 0.01 1.25 -21.27
CA PRO A 623 0.72 1.34 -20.01
C PRO A 623 0.20 2.51 -19.18
N ILE A 624 0.09 2.27 -17.87
CA ILE A 624 -0.26 3.25 -16.86
C ILE A 624 1.03 3.83 -16.24
N TYR A 625 2.09 3.03 -16.12
CA TYR A 625 3.38 3.42 -15.55
C TYR A 625 4.51 3.12 -16.52
N VAL A 626 5.26 4.16 -16.92
CA VAL A 626 6.42 4.04 -17.80
C VAL A 626 7.60 4.82 -17.24
N ASP A 627 8.69 4.13 -16.90
CA ASP A 627 9.91 4.76 -16.39
C ASP A 627 11.15 4.33 -17.19
N TYR A 628 11.78 5.30 -17.84
CA TYR A 628 13.05 5.15 -18.57
C TYR A 628 14.18 5.96 -17.93
N SER A 629 13.98 6.48 -16.73
CA SER A 629 14.91 7.40 -16.10
C SER A 629 16.25 6.76 -15.74
N SER A 630 17.28 7.58 -15.52
CA SER A 630 18.61 7.15 -15.08
C SER A 630 19.22 6.11 -16.03
N ASN A 631 19.35 6.49 -17.30
CA ASN A 631 19.92 5.69 -18.38
C ASN A 631 20.90 6.55 -19.23
N ASN A 632 21.38 6.01 -20.35
CA ASN A 632 22.29 6.67 -21.29
C ASN A 632 21.59 7.01 -22.63
N LEU A 633 20.28 7.27 -22.62
CA LEU A 633 19.52 7.61 -23.83
C LEU A 633 19.90 9.03 -24.30
N SER A 634 20.06 9.23 -25.61
CA SER A 634 20.58 10.50 -26.15
C SER A 634 19.75 11.12 -27.28
N ASN A 635 18.93 10.31 -27.93
CA ASN A 635 18.15 10.74 -29.07
C ASN A 635 16.88 11.49 -28.62
N SER A 636 16.20 12.16 -29.55
CA SER A 636 15.02 12.95 -29.23
C SER A 636 13.81 12.09 -28.90
N ILE A 637 12.90 12.62 -28.08
CA ILE A 637 11.62 11.98 -27.79
C ILE A 637 10.82 11.81 -29.11
N PRO A 638 10.30 10.61 -29.42
CA PRO A 638 9.52 10.38 -30.63
C PRO A 638 8.32 11.33 -30.74
N PRO A 639 8.06 11.93 -31.92
CA PRO A 639 7.00 12.93 -32.09
C PRO A 639 5.60 12.45 -31.69
N ASP A 640 5.31 11.15 -31.86
CA ASP A 640 3.99 10.55 -31.61
C ASP A 640 3.90 9.76 -30.29
N ILE A 641 4.88 9.91 -29.39
CA ILE A 641 4.96 9.10 -28.16
C ILE A 641 3.69 9.19 -27.32
N GLY A 642 3.07 10.38 -27.24
CA GLY A 642 1.90 10.58 -26.40
C GLY A 642 0.65 9.86 -26.90
N ASN A 643 0.59 9.49 -28.19
CA ASN A 643 -0.49 8.65 -28.72
C ASN A 643 -0.45 7.22 -28.16
N SER A 644 0.77 6.72 -27.88
CA SER A 644 0.96 5.39 -27.27
C SER A 644 0.79 5.41 -25.76
N LEU A 645 0.78 6.59 -25.14
CA LEU A 645 0.69 6.77 -23.70
C LEU A 645 -0.69 7.27 -23.27
N ALA A 646 -1.76 7.11 -24.07
CA ALA A 646 -3.06 7.70 -23.78
C ALA A 646 -3.63 7.40 -22.37
N LEU A 647 -3.29 6.23 -21.79
CA LEU A 647 -3.69 5.78 -20.46
C LEU A 647 -2.63 6.02 -19.35
N ALA A 648 -1.47 6.58 -19.68
CA ALA A 648 -0.38 6.74 -18.74
C ALA A 648 -0.72 7.73 -17.62
N SER A 649 -0.46 7.32 -16.38
CA SER A 649 -0.51 8.17 -15.19
C SER A 649 0.88 8.64 -14.76
N PHE A 650 1.93 7.86 -15.07
CA PHE A 650 3.32 8.19 -14.75
C PHE A 650 4.19 8.01 -16.00
N PHE A 651 4.95 9.05 -16.34
CA PHE A 651 5.95 8.99 -17.41
C PHE A 651 7.22 9.73 -17.03
N SER A 652 8.34 9.01 -17.00
CA SER A 652 9.65 9.57 -16.67
C SER A 652 10.72 9.20 -17.69
N VAL A 653 11.53 10.20 -18.08
CA VAL A 653 12.78 10.02 -18.84
C VAL A 653 13.95 10.77 -18.17
N ALA A 654 13.79 11.11 -16.89
CA ALA A 654 14.76 11.88 -16.13
C ALA A 654 16.17 11.28 -16.15
N ASN A 655 17.20 12.08 -15.90
CA ASN A 655 18.60 11.62 -15.78
C ASN A 655 19.07 10.84 -17.02
N ASN A 656 18.95 11.45 -18.19
CA ASN A 656 19.44 10.91 -19.46
C ASN A 656 20.23 12.00 -20.21
N SER A 657 20.52 11.79 -21.49
CA SER A 657 21.12 12.78 -22.39
C SER A 657 20.19 13.15 -23.56
N ILE A 658 18.87 13.03 -23.37
CA ILE A 658 17.85 13.23 -24.42
C ILE A 658 17.90 14.67 -24.93
N THR A 659 17.85 14.81 -26.25
CA THR A 659 17.92 16.09 -26.97
C THR A 659 16.59 16.41 -27.68
N GLY A 660 16.53 17.51 -28.42
CA GLY A 660 15.33 17.88 -29.20
C GLY A 660 14.33 18.70 -28.40
N ILE A 661 13.06 18.70 -28.83
CA ILE A 661 11.96 19.43 -28.18
C ILE A 661 11.03 18.47 -27.43
N ILE A 662 10.24 19.00 -26.50
CA ILE A 662 9.10 18.28 -25.93
C ILE A 662 8.00 18.21 -27.01
N PRO A 663 7.60 17.03 -27.50
CA PRO A 663 6.62 16.91 -28.58
C PRO A 663 5.19 17.24 -28.12
N GLU A 664 4.41 17.86 -29.00
CA GLU A 664 2.99 18.19 -28.76
C GLU A 664 2.12 16.94 -28.55
N SER A 665 2.53 15.74 -28.99
CA SER A 665 1.73 14.53 -28.73
C SER A 665 1.58 14.23 -27.24
N ILE A 666 2.46 14.72 -26.36
CA ILE A 666 2.34 14.56 -24.91
C ILE A 666 1.00 15.11 -24.39
N CYS A 667 0.42 16.09 -25.08
CA CYS A 667 -0.93 16.60 -24.79
C CYS A 667 -2.03 15.54 -24.88
N ASN A 668 -1.79 14.42 -25.56
CA ASN A 668 -2.78 13.36 -25.76
C ASN A 668 -2.85 12.38 -24.57
N ILE A 669 -1.97 12.53 -23.57
CA ILE A 669 -1.94 11.71 -22.35
C ILE A 669 -2.96 12.24 -21.35
N SER A 670 -4.19 11.73 -21.41
CA SER A 670 -5.33 12.32 -20.69
C SER A 670 -5.29 12.11 -19.16
N TYR A 671 -4.65 11.04 -18.70
CA TYR A 671 -4.62 10.65 -17.28
C TYR A 671 -3.30 10.96 -16.58
N LEU A 672 -2.42 11.75 -17.21
CA LEU A 672 -1.07 12.02 -16.71
C LEU A 672 -1.13 12.70 -15.34
N GLN A 673 -0.52 12.08 -14.34
CA GLN A 673 -0.39 12.61 -12.99
C GLN A 673 1.05 13.02 -12.67
N VAL A 674 2.04 12.32 -13.23
CA VAL A 674 3.46 12.61 -13.03
C VAL A 674 4.20 12.62 -14.36
N LEU A 675 4.85 13.74 -14.66
CA LEU A 675 5.76 13.90 -15.80
C LEU A 675 7.12 14.39 -15.32
N ASP A 676 8.15 13.56 -15.46
CA ASP A 676 9.52 13.91 -15.06
C ASP A 676 10.52 13.74 -16.21
N PHE A 677 10.90 14.87 -16.80
CA PHE A 677 11.86 14.96 -17.89
C PHE A 677 13.15 15.68 -17.45
N SER A 678 13.39 15.76 -16.14
CA SER A 678 14.52 16.49 -15.57
C SER A 678 15.88 15.93 -15.98
N ASN A 679 16.94 16.73 -15.82
CA ASN A 679 18.33 16.32 -16.03
C ASN A 679 18.55 15.70 -17.43
N ASN A 680 18.28 16.50 -18.46
CA ASN A 680 18.43 16.13 -19.87
C ASN A 680 18.97 17.33 -20.69
N ALA A 681 19.00 17.21 -22.01
CA ALA A 681 19.40 18.28 -22.93
C ALA A 681 18.23 18.78 -23.81
N LEU A 682 16.99 18.70 -23.29
CA LEU A 682 15.79 19.15 -23.99
C LEU A 682 15.82 20.66 -24.23
N SER A 683 15.25 21.08 -25.35
CA SER A 683 15.24 22.46 -25.84
C SER A 683 13.84 22.86 -26.33
N GLY A 684 13.69 24.09 -26.83
CA GLY A 684 12.38 24.61 -27.24
C GLY A 684 11.57 25.14 -26.07
N ALA A 685 10.28 25.41 -26.31
CA ALA A 685 9.35 25.93 -25.30
C ALA A 685 8.51 24.79 -24.69
N ILE A 686 7.88 25.05 -23.56
CA ILE A 686 6.90 24.13 -22.95
C ILE A 686 5.62 24.14 -23.82
N PRO A 687 5.13 22.98 -24.31
CA PRO A 687 3.83 22.88 -24.95
C PRO A 687 2.71 23.45 -24.06
N ARG A 688 1.89 24.37 -24.58
CA ARG A 688 0.88 25.08 -23.77
C ARG A 688 -0.13 24.14 -23.12
N CYS A 689 -0.48 23.06 -23.81
CA CYS A 689 -1.44 22.06 -23.36
C CYS A 689 -1.07 21.43 -22.00
N LEU A 690 0.24 21.31 -21.69
CA LEU A 690 0.72 20.70 -20.45
C LEU A 690 0.26 21.49 -19.23
N LEU A 691 0.14 22.81 -19.40
CA LEU A 691 -0.32 23.71 -18.36
C LEU A 691 -1.82 23.98 -18.47
N GLU A 692 -2.40 24.00 -19.68
CA GLU A 692 -3.84 24.19 -19.91
C GLU A 692 -4.70 23.04 -19.37
N ASN A 693 -4.24 21.80 -19.51
CA ASN A 693 -4.98 20.59 -19.12
C ASN A 693 -4.47 19.97 -17.81
N SER A 694 -3.83 20.75 -16.92
CA SER A 694 -3.24 20.25 -15.67
C SER A 694 -4.27 19.99 -14.55
N THR A 695 -5.46 19.50 -14.89
CA THR A 695 -6.51 19.11 -13.92
C THR A 695 -6.27 17.72 -13.33
N THR A 696 -5.44 16.90 -13.98
CA THR A 696 -4.99 15.58 -13.51
C THR A 696 -3.51 15.57 -13.13
N LEU A 697 -2.70 16.44 -13.76
CA LEU A 697 -1.25 16.54 -13.54
C LEU A 697 -0.93 17.07 -12.14
N GLY A 698 -0.33 16.22 -11.30
CA GLY A 698 0.11 16.54 -9.95
C GLY A 698 1.59 16.93 -9.86
N VAL A 699 2.45 16.36 -10.71
CA VAL A 699 3.89 16.66 -10.75
C VAL A 699 4.33 16.97 -12.16
N LEU A 700 4.97 18.13 -12.33
CA LEU A 700 5.69 18.50 -13.55
C LEU A 700 7.13 18.88 -13.20
N ASN A 701 8.07 18.01 -13.56
CA ASN A 701 9.50 18.26 -13.37
C ASN A 701 10.22 18.31 -14.73
N LEU A 702 10.67 19.51 -15.10
CA LEU A 702 11.46 19.80 -16.30
C LEU A 702 12.83 20.40 -15.95
N GLY A 703 13.25 20.26 -14.69
CA GLY A 703 14.46 20.86 -14.16
C GLY A 703 15.73 20.43 -14.90
N ASN A 704 16.76 21.27 -14.90
CA ASN A 704 18.08 21.01 -15.48
C ASN A 704 18.03 20.55 -16.95
N ASN A 705 17.57 21.45 -17.81
CA ASN A 705 17.46 21.28 -19.26
C ASN A 705 17.91 22.56 -20.00
N ARG A 706 17.65 22.66 -21.31
CA ARG A 706 17.92 23.84 -22.16
C ARG A 706 16.62 24.47 -22.69
N LEU A 707 15.52 24.34 -21.96
CA LEU A 707 14.21 24.88 -22.34
C LEU A 707 14.21 26.41 -22.26
N ARG A 708 13.52 27.06 -23.20
CA ARG A 708 13.56 28.50 -23.44
C ARG A 708 12.18 29.09 -23.70
N GLY A 709 12.11 30.41 -23.72
CA GLY A 709 10.89 31.18 -23.94
C GLY A 709 10.17 31.47 -22.63
N VAL A 710 8.91 31.91 -22.75
CA VAL A 710 8.08 32.31 -21.61
C VAL A 710 7.29 31.10 -21.11
N ILE A 711 7.19 30.96 -19.78
CA ILE A 711 6.31 29.97 -19.14
C ILE A 711 4.85 30.35 -19.48
N PRO A 712 4.06 29.49 -20.16
CA PRO A 712 2.70 29.84 -20.56
C PRO A 712 1.80 30.22 -19.36
N ASP A 713 1.04 31.31 -19.51
CA ASP A 713 0.09 31.77 -18.49
C ASP A 713 -1.29 31.13 -18.69
N SER A 714 -1.38 29.82 -18.42
CA SER A 714 -2.53 29.02 -18.82
C SER A 714 -2.98 27.95 -17.82
N PHE A 715 -2.59 28.04 -16.53
CA PHE A 715 -3.04 27.08 -15.51
C PHE A 715 -4.57 27.16 -15.28
N PRO A 716 -5.33 26.05 -15.39
CA PRO A 716 -6.78 26.04 -15.31
C PRO A 716 -7.28 26.22 -13.88
N ILE A 717 -8.53 26.66 -13.74
CA ILE A 717 -9.26 26.58 -12.47
C ILE A 717 -9.39 25.10 -12.08
N GLY A 718 -9.00 24.75 -10.86
CA GLY A 718 -8.93 23.36 -10.42
C GLY A 718 -7.63 22.65 -10.78
N CYS A 719 -6.56 23.39 -11.09
CA CYS A 719 -5.20 22.86 -11.27
C CYS A 719 -4.82 21.91 -10.10
N ALA A 720 -4.43 20.68 -10.46
CA ALA A 720 -4.11 19.62 -9.51
C ALA A 720 -2.62 19.57 -9.11
N LEU A 721 -1.79 20.44 -9.69
CA LEU A 721 -0.35 20.45 -9.44
C LEU A 721 -0.02 20.64 -7.96
N LYS A 722 0.83 19.75 -7.47
CA LYS A 722 1.53 19.83 -6.19
C LYS A 722 3.00 20.20 -6.35
N THR A 723 3.63 19.77 -7.44
CA THR A 723 5.04 20.07 -7.72
C THR A 723 5.20 20.66 -9.10
N LEU A 724 5.84 21.83 -9.17
CA LEU A 724 6.32 22.43 -10.40
C LEU A 724 7.81 22.76 -10.27
N ASP A 725 8.65 21.99 -10.94
CA ASP A 725 10.09 22.24 -11.04
C ASP A 725 10.48 22.55 -12.49
N LEU A 726 10.90 23.79 -12.72
CA LEU A 726 11.39 24.32 -13.99
C LEU A 726 12.82 24.85 -13.85
N SER A 727 13.52 24.44 -12.79
CA SER A 727 14.81 25.01 -12.42
C SER A 727 15.91 24.71 -13.44
N ARG A 728 17.02 25.47 -13.40
CA ARG A 728 18.21 25.25 -14.24
C ARG A 728 17.86 25.13 -15.74
N ASN A 729 17.14 26.13 -16.25
CA ASN A 729 16.76 26.27 -17.65
C ASN A 729 17.11 27.68 -18.16
N ILE A 730 16.62 28.06 -19.33
CA ILE A 730 16.84 29.41 -19.91
C ILE A 730 15.51 30.14 -20.15
N PHE A 731 14.50 29.91 -19.30
CA PHE A 731 13.22 30.61 -19.36
C PHE A 731 13.36 32.11 -19.08
N ASP A 732 12.62 32.92 -19.83
CA ASP A 732 12.53 34.37 -19.66
C ASP A 732 11.08 34.82 -19.45
N GLY A 733 10.87 36.13 -19.31
CA GLY A 733 9.55 36.68 -18.97
C GLY A 733 9.24 36.66 -17.47
N LYS A 734 7.94 36.71 -17.18
CA LYS A 734 7.37 36.80 -15.82
C LYS A 734 6.82 35.46 -15.36
N LEU A 735 6.56 35.33 -14.06
CA LEU A 735 5.81 34.18 -13.55
C LEU A 735 4.35 34.26 -14.02
N PRO A 736 3.75 33.13 -14.45
CA PRO A 736 2.33 33.04 -14.78
C PRO A 736 1.43 33.53 -13.65
N LYS A 737 0.46 34.40 -13.96
CA LYS A 737 -0.52 34.86 -12.97
C LYS A 737 -1.52 33.76 -12.61
N SER A 738 -1.81 32.89 -13.57
CA SER A 738 -2.70 31.73 -13.43
C SER A 738 -2.20 30.68 -12.43
N LEU A 739 -0.93 30.74 -11.98
CA LEU A 739 -0.42 29.89 -10.89
C LEU A 739 -1.26 29.96 -9.61
N VAL A 740 -1.99 31.06 -9.39
CA VAL A 740 -2.93 31.21 -8.27
C VAL A 740 -4.06 30.15 -8.29
N ASN A 741 -4.36 29.58 -9.46
CA ASN A 741 -5.37 28.53 -9.61
C ASN A 741 -4.90 27.17 -9.07
N CYS A 742 -3.59 26.96 -8.92
CA CYS A 742 -3.00 25.73 -8.38
C CYS A 742 -2.97 25.76 -6.85
N THR A 743 -4.15 25.61 -6.24
CA THR A 743 -4.33 25.70 -4.78
C THR A 743 -3.68 24.56 -4.00
N LEU A 744 -3.31 23.46 -4.66
CA LEU A 744 -2.65 22.29 -4.06
C LEU A 744 -1.10 22.35 -4.14
N LEU A 745 -0.52 23.41 -4.71
CA LEU A 745 0.92 23.53 -4.97
C LEU A 745 1.73 23.53 -3.67
N GLU A 746 2.52 22.48 -3.45
CA GLU A 746 3.43 22.30 -2.31
C GLU A 746 4.87 22.75 -2.66
N VAL A 747 5.34 22.50 -3.88
CA VAL A 747 6.70 22.79 -4.34
C VAL A 747 6.68 23.65 -5.61
N LEU A 748 7.29 24.84 -5.55
CA LEU A 748 7.55 25.69 -6.69
C LEU A 748 9.05 25.98 -6.80
N ASN A 749 9.69 25.41 -7.82
CA ASN A 749 11.11 25.63 -8.10
C ASN A 749 11.30 26.18 -9.51
N VAL A 750 11.69 27.44 -9.62
CA VAL A 750 12.03 28.12 -10.88
C VAL A 750 13.45 28.70 -10.85
N GLY A 751 14.28 28.20 -9.92
CA GLY A 751 15.65 28.67 -9.71
C GLY A 751 16.53 28.52 -10.96
N ASN A 752 17.59 29.31 -11.05
CA ASN A 752 18.61 29.25 -12.11
C ASN A 752 18.00 29.39 -13.52
N ASN A 753 17.27 30.48 -13.74
CA ASN A 753 16.65 30.84 -15.02
C ASN A 753 16.98 32.32 -15.38
N ARG A 754 16.24 32.91 -16.32
CA ARG A 754 16.37 34.33 -16.73
C ARG A 754 15.10 35.12 -16.46
N LEU A 755 14.25 34.66 -15.53
CA LEU A 755 12.97 35.28 -15.20
C LEU A 755 13.18 36.67 -14.60
N PHE A 756 12.33 37.63 -14.98
CA PHE A 756 12.31 38.95 -14.39
C PHE A 756 10.88 39.26 -13.93
N ASP A 757 10.68 39.43 -12.63
CA ASP A 757 9.39 39.82 -12.07
C ASP A 757 9.56 40.41 -10.66
N ARG A 758 8.46 40.78 -10.02
CA ARG A 758 8.43 41.04 -8.58
C ARG A 758 8.21 39.75 -7.78
N PHE A 759 8.36 39.81 -6.47
CA PHE A 759 8.05 38.70 -5.58
C PHE A 759 6.60 38.22 -5.78
N PRO A 760 6.33 36.89 -5.84
CA PRO A 760 5.03 36.33 -6.22
C PRO A 760 3.94 36.49 -5.14
N CYS A 761 3.51 37.73 -4.87
CA CYS A 761 2.46 38.05 -3.88
C CYS A 761 1.08 37.43 -4.19
N MET A 762 0.86 36.93 -5.41
CA MET A 762 -0.37 36.20 -5.77
C MET A 762 -0.48 34.86 -5.03
N LEU A 763 0.65 34.25 -4.64
CA LEU A 763 0.69 32.97 -3.93
C LEU A 763 0.57 33.13 -2.40
N ARG A 764 0.39 34.36 -1.90
CA ARG A 764 0.40 34.64 -0.44
C ARG A 764 -0.65 33.85 0.33
N ASN A 765 -1.81 33.59 -0.26
CA ASN A 765 -2.89 32.86 0.39
C ASN A 765 -2.79 31.33 0.22
N SER A 766 -1.68 30.81 -0.34
CA SER A 766 -1.50 29.36 -0.46
C SER A 766 -1.43 28.71 0.91
N THR A 767 -2.28 27.71 1.12
CA THR A 767 -2.33 26.90 2.33
C THR A 767 -1.52 25.61 2.19
N SER A 768 -0.99 25.31 1.02
CA SER A 768 -0.28 24.07 0.69
C SER A 768 1.23 24.29 0.45
N LEU A 769 1.64 25.49 0.05
CA LEU A 769 3.02 25.78 -0.35
C LEU A 769 4.00 25.60 0.80
N LYS A 770 5.01 24.77 0.56
CA LYS A 770 6.07 24.36 1.49
C LYS A 770 7.45 24.80 1.00
N VAL A 771 7.71 24.68 -0.30
CA VAL A 771 9.02 24.94 -0.91
C VAL A 771 8.89 26.00 -1.99
N LEU A 772 9.63 27.11 -1.86
CA LEU A 772 9.67 28.20 -2.84
C LEU A 772 11.12 28.52 -3.21
N VAL A 773 11.53 28.19 -4.44
CA VAL A 773 12.89 28.43 -4.95
C VAL A 773 12.84 29.35 -6.18
N LEU A 774 13.32 30.58 -6.01
CA LEU A 774 13.42 31.62 -7.05
C LEU A 774 14.87 32.00 -7.38
N ARG A 775 15.84 31.30 -6.80
CA ARG A 775 17.25 31.66 -6.80
C ARG A 775 17.83 31.92 -8.20
N SER A 776 18.90 32.70 -8.30
CA SER A 776 19.67 32.91 -9.54
C SER A 776 18.79 33.27 -10.74
N ASN A 777 18.04 34.38 -10.60
CA ASN A 777 17.14 34.94 -11.61
C ASN A 777 17.32 36.47 -11.67
N LYS A 778 16.34 37.19 -12.22
CA LYS A 778 16.31 38.66 -12.28
C LYS A 778 15.11 39.26 -11.53
N PHE A 779 14.62 38.59 -10.49
CA PHE A 779 13.52 39.13 -9.68
C PHE A 779 13.95 40.41 -8.96
N ASN A 780 13.04 41.37 -8.81
CA ASN A 780 13.33 42.69 -8.27
C ASN A 780 12.20 43.26 -7.40
N GLY A 781 12.41 44.48 -6.91
CA GLY A 781 11.47 45.15 -6.01
C GLY A 781 11.62 44.67 -4.57
N ASN A 782 10.67 45.03 -3.72
CA ASN A 782 10.64 44.67 -2.31
C ASN A 782 9.71 43.49 -2.04
N LEU A 783 9.80 42.92 -0.84
CA LEU A 783 8.93 41.83 -0.37
C LEU A 783 7.59 42.35 0.20
N THR A 784 7.11 43.54 -0.23
CA THR A 784 5.86 44.10 0.30
C THR A 784 4.66 43.51 -0.42
N CYS A 785 3.93 42.65 0.28
CA CYS A 785 2.62 42.16 -0.12
C CYS A 785 1.57 42.66 0.90
N ASN A 786 0.27 42.66 0.54
CA ASN A 786 -0.79 42.83 1.54
C ASN A 786 -0.86 41.53 2.38
N ILE A 787 -0.02 41.46 3.42
CA ILE A 787 0.14 40.29 4.28
C ILE A 787 -1.06 40.17 5.21
N THR A 788 -1.52 38.94 5.42
CA THR A 788 -2.53 38.59 6.41
C THR A 788 -1.91 37.57 7.37
N ARG A 789 -2.57 37.29 8.51
CA ARG A 789 -2.08 36.31 9.50
C ARG A 789 -1.90 34.88 8.96
N ASN A 790 -2.39 34.59 7.77
CA ASN A 790 -2.33 33.25 7.16
C ASN A 790 -1.40 33.20 5.94
N SER A 791 -0.65 34.27 5.65
CA SER A 791 0.20 34.31 4.45
C SER A 791 1.37 33.32 4.52
N TRP A 792 1.46 32.39 3.57
CA TRP A 792 2.50 31.34 3.48
C TRP A 792 2.72 30.54 4.77
N LYS A 793 1.64 30.22 5.49
CA LYS A 793 1.72 29.59 6.82
C LYS A 793 2.52 28.28 6.88
N ASN A 794 2.53 27.50 5.80
CA ASN A 794 3.12 26.16 5.73
C ASN A 794 4.50 26.13 5.07
N LEU A 795 5.08 27.30 4.79
CA LEU A 795 6.39 27.41 4.17
C LEU A 795 7.47 26.81 5.10
N GLN A 796 8.33 25.96 4.54
CA GLN A 796 9.46 25.32 5.22
C GLN A 796 10.80 25.69 4.56
N ILE A 797 10.83 25.89 3.25
CA ILE A 797 12.05 26.21 2.49
C ILE A 797 11.76 27.40 1.58
N ILE A 798 12.57 28.45 1.71
CA ILE A 798 12.56 29.60 0.81
C ILE A 798 13.99 29.95 0.39
N ASP A 799 14.24 29.93 -0.92
CA ASP A 799 15.52 30.30 -1.51
C ASP A 799 15.28 31.32 -2.63
N ILE A 800 15.61 32.58 -2.35
CA ILE A 800 15.51 33.71 -3.29
C ILE A 800 16.88 34.30 -3.60
N ALA A 801 17.95 33.55 -3.33
CA ALA A 801 19.32 34.02 -3.43
C ALA A 801 19.68 34.48 -4.86
N SER A 802 20.69 35.35 -5.00
CA SER A 802 21.22 35.77 -6.31
C SER A 802 20.14 36.38 -7.22
N ASN A 803 19.47 37.42 -6.72
CA ASN A 803 18.45 38.20 -7.44
C ASN A 803 18.71 39.71 -7.25
N TYR A 804 17.75 40.55 -7.64
CA TYR A 804 17.81 42.01 -7.49
C TYR A 804 16.74 42.52 -6.50
N PHE A 805 16.37 41.73 -5.48
CA PHE A 805 15.45 42.19 -4.46
C PHE A 805 16.05 43.33 -3.64
N THR A 806 15.20 44.26 -3.21
CA THR A 806 15.55 45.54 -2.57
C THR A 806 14.64 45.81 -1.37
N GLY A 807 14.91 46.88 -0.62
CA GLY A 807 14.07 47.28 0.52
C GLY A 807 14.39 46.50 1.80
N MET A 808 13.56 46.69 2.82
CA MET A 808 13.75 46.09 4.14
C MET A 808 13.19 44.66 4.20
N LEU A 809 13.83 43.82 5.02
CA LEU A 809 13.28 42.51 5.37
C LEU A 809 11.97 42.70 6.15
N ASN A 810 10.92 41.99 5.74
CA ASN A 810 9.58 42.20 6.28
C ASN A 810 9.34 41.36 7.54
N ALA A 811 9.27 42.01 8.70
CA ALA A 811 9.03 41.36 9.98
C ALA A 811 7.75 40.51 10.02
N GLU A 812 6.70 40.94 9.30
CA GLU A 812 5.41 40.23 9.24
C GLU A 812 5.53 38.88 8.51
N CYS A 813 6.42 38.76 7.51
CA CYS A 813 6.64 37.49 6.81
C CYS A 813 7.16 36.43 7.79
N PHE A 814 8.23 36.74 8.53
CA PHE A 814 8.82 35.81 9.49
C PHE A 814 7.85 35.43 10.60
N SER A 815 6.98 36.36 11.04
CA SER A 815 5.96 36.06 12.06
C SER A 815 4.84 35.09 11.60
N ASN A 816 4.69 34.87 10.28
CA ASN A 816 3.61 34.07 9.72
C ASN A 816 4.03 32.65 9.27
N TRP A 817 5.33 32.37 9.10
CA TRP A 817 5.82 31.07 8.60
C TRP A 817 5.83 29.98 9.68
N ARG A 818 4.64 29.58 10.11
CA ARG A 818 4.42 28.58 11.17
C ARG A 818 5.07 27.22 10.89
N GLY A 819 5.21 26.84 9.61
CA GLY A 819 5.95 25.64 9.19
C GLY A 819 7.40 25.61 9.67
N MET A 820 8.00 26.76 9.97
CA MET A 820 9.34 26.90 10.54
C MET A 820 9.34 27.17 12.05
N MET A 821 8.18 27.12 12.72
CA MET A 821 8.02 27.43 14.16
C MET A 821 7.64 26.22 15.03
N LEU A 822 6.95 25.22 14.48
CA LEU A 822 6.41 24.07 15.22
C LEU A 822 7.01 22.76 14.72
N ALA A 823 7.54 21.93 15.62
CA ALA A 823 8.12 20.62 15.29
C ALA A 823 7.10 19.46 15.35
N ASN A 824 5.92 19.63 15.95
CA ASN A 824 5.13 18.52 16.51
C ASN A 824 3.79 18.16 15.82
N ASP A 825 3.31 18.90 14.81
CA ASP A 825 2.02 18.58 14.15
C ASP A 825 2.12 17.47 13.06
N TYR A 826 3.27 16.82 12.91
CA TYR A 826 3.50 15.85 11.82
C TYR A 826 2.87 14.47 12.00
N VAL A 827 2.20 14.23 13.14
CA VAL A 827 1.64 12.92 13.51
C VAL A 827 0.43 12.51 12.66
N GLU A 828 -0.26 13.43 11.98
CA GLU A 828 -1.53 13.13 11.29
C GLU A 828 -1.44 12.26 10.01
N THR A 829 -0.25 12.04 9.42
CA THR A 829 -0.18 11.32 8.11
C THR A 829 0.76 10.13 8.04
N GLY A 830 1.50 9.81 9.10
CA GLY A 830 2.47 8.70 9.09
C GLY A 830 3.56 8.81 8.01
N ARG A 831 3.85 10.01 7.48
CA ARG A 831 4.81 10.24 6.38
C ARG A 831 5.85 11.30 6.76
N ASN A 832 7.13 10.94 6.66
CA ASN A 832 8.25 11.77 7.15
C ASN A 832 8.83 12.75 6.11
N HIS A 833 8.42 12.67 4.83
CA HIS A 833 8.92 13.52 3.73
C HIS A 833 7.81 13.96 2.76
N ILE A 834 8.08 14.98 1.95
CA ILE A 834 7.22 15.43 0.85
C ILE A 834 7.25 14.37 -0.26
N GLN A 835 6.07 13.94 -0.70
CA GLN A 835 5.89 12.94 -1.74
C GLN A 835 4.50 13.09 -2.38
N TYR A 836 4.38 12.73 -3.65
CA TYR A 836 3.11 12.71 -4.37
C TYR A 836 2.68 11.26 -4.65
N LYS A 837 1.62 10.79 -3.98
CA LYS A 837 1.01 9.49 -4.30
C LYS A 837 0.13 9.63 -5.54
N PHE A 838 0.33 8.75 -6.51
CA PHE A 838 -0.48 8.63 -7.71
C PHE A 838 -1.12 7.23 -7.74
N LEU A 839 -2.27 7.10 -8.39
CA LEU A 839 -3.11 5.88 -8.37
C LEU A 839 -3.48 5.47 -6.93
N GLN A 840 -4.61 5.97 -6.42
CA GLN A 840 -5.00 5.90 -4.99
C GLN A 840 -5.04 4.50 -4.37
N LEU A 841 -5.17 3.44 -5.18
CA LEU A 841 -5.18 2.03 -4.75
C LEU A 841 -3.79 1.37 -4.80
N SER A 842 -2.73 2.10 -5.15
CA SER A 842 -1.36 1.62 -5.24
C SER A 842 -0.46 2.23 -4.16
N ASN A 843 0.66 1.57 -3.86
CA ASN A 843 1.70 2.10 -2.97
C ASN A 843 2.75 2.96 -3.70
N LEU A 844 2.53 3.30 -4.97
CA LEU A 844 3.48 4.08 -5.76
C LEU A 844 3.42 5.58 -5.39
N TYR A 845 4.59 6.22 -5.37
CA TYR A 845 4.73 7.64 -5.09
C TYR A 845 5.90 8.24 -5.87
N TYR A 846 5.77 9.52 -6.20
CA TYR A 846 6.85 10.35 -6.69
C TYR A 846 7.56 11.03 -5.52
N GLN A 847 8.88 11.06 -5.57
CA GLN A 847 9.73 11.61 -4.52
C GLN A 847 10.32 12.94 -5.00
N ASP A 848 9.91 14.04 -4.36
CA ASP A 848 10.40 15.37 -4.70
C ASP A 848 11.86 15.57 -4.28
N THR A 849 12.63 16.24 -5.13
CA THR A 849 14.01 16.66 -4.86
C THR A 849 14.16 18.18 -4.93
N VAL A 850 15.16 18.74 -4.23
CA VAL A 850 15.48 20.17 -4.33
C VAL A 850 16.97 20.39 -4.13
N THR A 851 17.59 21.27 -4.91
CA THR A 851 18.98 21.68 -4.69
C THR A 851 19.06 22.97 -3.88
N LEU A 852 19.75 22.94 -2.75
CA LEU A 852 19.93 24.08 -1.83
C LEU A 852 21.41 24.37 -1.59
N THR A 853 21.73 25.58 -1.13
CA THR A 853 23.09 25.91 -0.66
C THR A 853 23.14 25.78 0.85
N ILE A 854 23.92 24.84 1.37
CA ILE A 854 24.06 24.60 2.81
C ILE A 854 25.56 24.63 3.13
N LYS A 855 25.97 25.46 4.10
CA LYS A 855 27.39 25.65 4.49
C LYS A 855 28.30 26.03 3.30
N GLY A 856 27.77 26.81 2.37
CA GLY A 856 28.50 27.24 1.16
C GLY A 856 28.64 26.17 0.07
N VAL A 857 27.96 25.03 0.18
CA VAL A 857 27.98 23.94 -0.82
C VAL A 857 26.58 23.72 -1.41
N GLU A 858 26.47 23.56 -2.73
CA GLU A 858 25.23 23.11 -3.36
C GLU A 858 25.00 21.62 -3.07
N LEU A 859 23.88 21.30 -2.42
CA LEU A 859 23.46 19.94 -2.05
C LEU A 859 22.08 19.65 -2.65
N GLU A 860 21.97 18.50 -3.31
CA GLU A 860 20.68 17.96 -3.75
C GLU A 860 20.06 17.13 -2.63
N LEU A 861 18.93 17.59 -2.10
CA LEU A 861 18.11 16.83 -1.18
C LEU A 861 17.25 15.86 -1.98
N VAL A 862 17.69 14.61 -2.12
CA VAL A 862 16.94 13.55 -2.82
C VAL A 862 15.61 13.19 -2.12
N LYS A 863 15.45 13.56 -0.85
CA LYS A 863 14.21 13.49 -0.07
C LYS A 863 14.03 14.78 0.70
N ILE A 864 12.93 15.49 0.45
CA ILE A 864 12.61 16.70 1.23
C ILE A 864 11.88 16.28 2.51
N LEU A 865 12.65 16.08 3.58
CA LEU A 865 12.09 15.79 4.90
C LEU A 865 11.19 16.95 5.35
N ARG A 866 10.04 16.64 5.95
CA ARG A 866 9.11 17.68 6.44
C ARG A 866 9.67 18.49 7.61
N VAL A 867 10.68 17.95 8.29
CA VAL A 867 11.35 18.61 9.42
C VAL A 867 12.46 19.57 8.98
N PHE A 868 12.93 19.51 7.73
CA PHE A 868 14.03 20.35 7.26
C PHE A 868 13.53 21.72 6.80
N THR A 869 14.15 22.78 7.30
CA THR A 869 13.73 24.17 7.03
C THR A 869 14.92 25.07 6.71
N SER A 870 14.74 26.01 5.78
CA SER A 870 15.85 26.82 5.26
C SER A 870 15.38 28.17 4.71
N ILE A 871 16.17 29.21 4.96
CA ILE A 871 16.04 30.55 4.38
C ILE A 871 17.36 30.93 3.72
N ASP A 872 17.36 31.16 2.41
CA ASP A 872 18.49 31.74 1.68
C ASP A 872 18.06 32.99 0.90
N PHE A 873 18.44 34.15 1.42
CA PHE A 873 18.17 35.47 0.85
C PHE A 873 19.48 36.14 0.35
N SER A 874 20.56 35.37 0.24
CA SER A 874 21.88 35.91 -0.05
C SER A 874 22.00 36.54 -1.43
N SER A 875 23.04 37.35 -1.65
CA SER A 875 23.35 37.94 -2.95
C SER A 875 22.17 38.72 -3.56
N ASN A 876 21.61 39.64 -2.76
CA ASN A 876 20.53 40.53 -3.15
C ASN A 876 20.93 41.99 -2.80
N ARG A 877 19.97 42.91 -2.72
CA ARG A 877 20.17 44.32 -2.34
C ARG A 877 19.26 44.72 -1.17
N PHE A 878 19.01 43.79 -0.25
CA PHE A 878 18.24 44.09 0.96
C PHE A 878 18.99 45.08 1.83
N GLN A 879 18.26 46.01 2.45
CA GLN A 879 18.80 47.10 3.26
C GLN A 879 18.06 47.23 4.60
N GLY A 880 18.57 48.06 5.51
CA GLY A 880 18.00 48.23 6.84
C GLY A 880 18.30 47.05 7.77
N MET A 881 17.62 47.00 8.91
CA MET A 881 17.93 46.07 10.00
C MET A 881 17.35 44.67 9.76
N ILE A 882 18.03 43.65 10.31
CA ILE A 882 17.46 42.30 10.44
C ILE A 882 16.36 42.36 11.53
N PRO A 883 15.11 41.97 11.26
CA PRO A 883 14.03 42.02 12.25
C PRO A 883 14.22 41.02 13.39
N GLU A 884 13.84 41.41 14.62
CA GLU A 884 13.83 40.51 15.77
C GLU A 884 12.90 39.29 15.58
N THR A 885 11.87 39.39 14.72
CA THR A 885 10.94 38.27 14.43
C THR A 885 11.59 37.09 13.69
N VAL A 886 12.82 37.23 13.17
CA VAL A 886 13.59 36.09 12.64
C VAL A 886 13.79 35.02 13.73
N GLY A 887 13.96 35.44 14.99
CA GLY A 887 14.12 34.53 16.13
C GLY A 887 12.87 33.74 16.51
N ASP A 888 11.71 34.01 15.90
CA ASP A 888 10.48 33.24 16.14
C ASP A 888 10.49 31.89 15.39
N LEU A 889 11.35 31.73 14.38
CA LEU A 889 11.46 30.55 13.51
C LEU A 889 12.23 29.40 14.16
N SER A 890 11.82 28.97 15.34
CA SER A 890 12.60 28.06 16.21
C SER A 890 13.02 26.72 15.59
N SER A 891 12.37 26.27 14.51
CA SER A 891 12.72 25.04 13.78
C SER A 891 13.71 25.26 12.63
N LEU A 892 14.25 26.48 12.43
CA LEU A 892 15.13 26.84 11.30
C LEU A 892 16.50 26.14 11.34
N TYR A 893 16.91 25.47 10.27
CA TYR A 893 18.25 24.83 10.16
C TYR A 893 19.28 25.72 9.46
N VAL A 894 18.89 26.45 8.43
CA VAL A 894 19.80 27.26 7.61
C VAL A 894 19.26 28.68 7.49
N LEU A 895 20.12 29.66 7.81
CA LEU A 895 19.86 31.08 7.60
C LEU A 895 21.03 31.72 6.86
N ASN A 896 20.81 32.13 5.62
CA ASN A 896 21.79 32.82 4.80
C ASN A 896 21.25 34.18 4.34
N LEU A 897 21.83 35.26 4.87
CA LEU A 897 21.51 36.66 4.51
C LEU A 897 22.73 37.39 3.92
N SER A 898 23.78 36.66 3.56
CA SER A 898 25.05 37.21 3.09
C SER A 898 24.95 38.01 1.79
N HIS A 899 25.95 38.84 1.50
CA HIS A 899 26.02 39.63 0.27
C HIS A 899 24.76 40.48 0.03
N ASN A 900 24.42 41.30 1.03
CA ASN A 900 23.34 42.29 0.97
C ASN A 900 23.89 43.65 1.46
N ALA A 901 23.00 44.61 1.72
CA ALA A 901 23.31 45.91 2.32
C ALA A 901 22.62 46.07 3.69
N LEU A 902 22.51 44.98 4.47
CA LEU A 902 21.85 45.01 5.78
C LEU A 902 22.68 45.79 6.80
N GLU A 903 22.01 46.56 7.64
CA GLU A 903 22.61 47.54 8.56
C GLU A 903 22.16 47.28 10.01
N GLY A 904 22.77 48.00 10.96
CA GLY A 904 22.41 47.91 12.39
C GLY A 904 22.93 46.64 13.07
N PRO A 905 22.49 46.36 14.32
CA PRO A 905 22.96 45.23 15.10
C PRO A 905 22.42 43.88 14.64
N ILE A 906 23.19 42.82 14.88
CA ILE A 906 22.70 41.44 14.81
C ILE A 906 21.64 41.26 15.92
N PRO A 907 20.39 40.84 15.59
CA PRO A 907 19.33 40.66 16.59
C PRO A 907 19.67 39.60 17.63
N LYS A 908 19.39 39.92 18.90
CA LYS A 908 19.58 38.97 20.01
C LYS A 908 18.65 37.77 19.89
N SER A 909 17.47 37.94 19.27
CA SER A 909 16.51 36.86 19.07
C SER A 909 17.03 35.69 18.23
N ILE A 910 18.05 35.88 17.38
CA ILE A 910 18.67 34.78 16.62
C ILE A 910 19.19 33.69 17.57
N GLY A 911 19.61 34.03 18.79
CA GLY A 911 20.00 33.07 19.83
C GLY A 911 18.88 32.10 20.27
N LYS A 912 17.62 32.32 19.87
CA LYS A 912 16.49 31.39 20.12
C LYS A 912 16.41 30.24 19.12
N LEU A 913 17.13 30.32 17.99
CA LEU A 913 17.05 29.35 16.89
C LEU A 913 17.85 28.08 17.18
N GLN A 914 17.45 27.31 18.20
CA GLN A 914 18.24 26.19 18.72
C GLN A 914 18.56 25.10 17.69
N MET A 915 17.77 24.97 16.62
CA MET A 915 18.00 23.99 15.53
C MET A 915 18.97 24.48 14.45
N LEU A 916 19.44 25.74 14.53
CA LEU A 916 20.23 26.36 13.47
C LEU A 916 21.61 25.71 13.36
N GLU A 917 21.90 25.17 12.18
CA GLU A 917 23.15 24.50 11.84
C GLU A 917 24.08 25.40 11.02
N SER A 918 23.54 26.30 10.20
CA SER A 918 24.31 27.18 9.32
C SER A 918 23.80 28.61 9.38
N LEU A 919 24.68 29.55 9.76
CA LEU A 919 24.40 30.99 9.81
C LEU A 919 25.45 31.75 8.99
N ASP A 920 25.00 32.42 7.92
CA ASP A 920 25.85 33.28 7.10
C ASP A 920 25.24 34.69 6.99
N LEU A 921 25.94 35.67 7.56
CA LEU A 921 25.62 37.10 7.55
C LEU A 921 26.74 37.92 6.89
N SER A 922 27.68 37.27 6.22
CA SER A 922 28.88 37.91 5.70
C SER A 922 28.60 38.92 4.58
N THR A 923 29.54 39.84 4.35
CA THR A 923 29.43 40.87 3.29
C THR A 923 28.14 41.68 3.40
N ASN A 924 27.99 42.39 4.51
CA ASN A 924 26.90 43.32 4.82
C ASN A 924 27.47 44.60 5.48
N HIS A 925 26.60 45.46 6.02
CA HIS A 925 26.95 46.66 6.79
C HIS A 925 26.52 46.54 8.26
N LEU A 926 26.49 45.32 8.81
CA LEU A 926 26.08 45.07 10.19
C LEU A 926 27.09 45.69 11.16
N SER A 927 26.59 46.31 12.22
CA SER A 927 27.39 47.04 13.22
C SER A 927 27.02 46.60 14.64
N GLY A 928 27.70 47.12 15.67
CA GLY A 928 27.45 46.68 17.05
C GLY A 928 28.28 45.46 17.45
N GLU A 929 28.04 44.99 18.68
CA GLU A 929 28.68 43.79 19.22
C GLU A 929 28.01 42.51 18.71
N ILE A 930 28.78 41.42 18.63
CA ILE A 930 28.21 40.07 18.40
C ILE A 930 27.41 39.69 19.66
N PRO A 931 26.09 39.47 19.59
CA PRO A 931 25.29 39.23 20.78
C PRO A 931 25.69 37.94 21.48
N SER A 932 25.88 38.02 22.79
CA SER A 932 26.24 36.87 23.63
C SER A 932 25.24 35.71 23.52
N GLU A 933 23.97 36.02 23.25
CA GLU A 933 22.85 35.11 23.08
C GLU A 933 23.06 34.12 21.93
N LEU A 934 23.85 34.45 20.91
CA LEU A 934 24.20 33.51 19.83
C LEU A 934 25.02 32.31 20.36
N SER A 935 25.65 32.43 21.53
CA SER A 935 26.33 31.32 22.21
C SER A 935 25.37 30.19 22.61
N ASN A 936 24.06 30.44 22.64
CA ASN A 936 23.04 29.43 22.92
C ASN A 936 22.78 28.48 21.72
N LEU A 937 23.34 28.77 20.54
CA LEU A 937 23.16 27.98 19.33
C LEU A 937 24.10 26.76 19.32
N THR A 938 23.76 25.75 20.12
CA THR A 938 24.62 24.56 20.32
C THR A 938 24.73 23.65 19.09
N PHE A 939 23.78 23.73 18.15
CA PHE A 939 23.80 22.95 16.89
C PHE A 939 24.54 23.65 15.75
N LEU A 940 25.00 24.89 15.95
CA LEU A 940 25.59 25.71 14.89
C LEU A 940 26.94 25.13 14.43
N ALA A 941 27.00 24.60 13.22
CA ALA A 941 28.18 23.96 12.65
C ALA A 941 28.92 24.82 11.63
N ALA A 942 28.28 25.86 11.08
CA ALA A 942 28.90 26.82 10.17
C ALA A 942 28.46 28.24 10.51
N LEU A 943 29.45 29.13 10.68
CA LEU A 943 29.23 30.55 10.95
C LEU A 943 30.11 31.39 10.02
N ASN A 944 29.54 32.42 9.41
CA ASN A 944 30.29 33.43 8.69
C ASN A 944 29.71 34.84 8.94
N LEU A 945 30.50 35.70 9.56
CA LEU A 945 30.20 37.09 9.91
C LEU A 945 31.19 38.07 9.24
N SER A 946 32.03 37.58 8.32
CA SER A 946 33.10 38.35 7.70
C SER A 946 32.57 39.54 6.89
N PHE A 947 33.43 40.54 6.68
CA PHE A 947 33.16 41.74 5.89
C PHE A 947 31.90 42.49 6.35
N ASN A 948 31.90 42.90 7.63
CA ASN A 948 30.91 43.77 8.25
C ASN A 948 31.60 44.91 9.04
N ASN A 949 30.81 45.68 9.81
CA ASN A 949 31.24 46.77 10.70
C ASN A 949 31.10 46.39 12.19
N LEU A 950 31.23 45.10 12.53
CA LEU A 950 31.10 44.61 13.90
C LEU A 950 32.31 45.04 14.76
N PHE A 951 32.07 45.26 16.05
CA PHE A 951 33.11 45.64 17.02
C PHE A 951 32.96 44.91 18.36
N GLY A 952 33.98 45.01 19.21
CA GLY A 952 33.96 44.43 20.55
C GLY A 952 34.51 43.00 20.60
N SER A 953 34.31 42.33 21.74
CA SER A 953 34.85 40.99 21.97
C SER A 953 33.99 39.90 21.35
N ILE A 954 34.61 38.94 20.67
CA ILE A 954 33.95 37.70 20.23
C ILE A 954 33.48 36.91 21.49
N PRO A 955 32.21 36.48 21.57
CA PRO A 955 31.69 35.76 22.73
C PRO A 955 32.54 34.53 23.09
N LEU A 956 32.94 34.45 24.36
CA LEU A 956 33.73 33.35 24.92
C LEU A 956 32.83 32.12 25.19
N SER A 957 32.35 31.48 24.12
CA SER A 957 31.66 30.19 24.18
C SER A 957 32.43 29.12 23.41
N ASN A 958 32.33 27.86 23.84
CA ASN A 958 33.07 26.76 23.23
C ASN A 958 32.74 26.60 21.74
N GLN A 959 31.51 26.90 21.31
CA GLN A 959 31.12 26.81 19.91
C GLN A 959 31.78 27.89 19.04
N PHE A 960 31.76 29.15 19.48
CA PHE A 960 32.31 30.28 18.72
C PHE A 960 33.83 30.19 18.54
N GLN A 961 34.52 29.56 19.49
CA GLN A 961 35.96 29.33 19.40
C GLN A 961 36.35 28.22 18.41
N THR A 962 35.38 27.41 17.92
CA THR A 962 35.66 26.35 16.93
C THR A 962 35.74 26.87 15.50
N PHE A 963 35.17 28.03 15.21
CA PHE A 963 35.15 28.61 13.87
C PHE A 963 36.50 29.24 13.50
N SER A 964 36.83 29.28 12.21
CA SER A 964 38.10 29.85 11.76
C SER A 964 38.12 31.38 11.91
N ALA A 965 39.31 31.96 11.93
CA ALA A 965 39.47 33.42 11.91
C ALA A 965 38.80 34.06 10.67
N ASP A 966 38.72 33.32 9.55
CA ASP A 966 38.09 33.75 8.31
C ASP A 966 36.60 34.08 8.50
N SER A 967 35.90 33.38 9.41
CA SER A 967 34.50 33.66 9.75
C SER A 967 34.28 35.07 10.31
N TYR A 968 35.33 35.78 10.72
CA TYR A 968 35.26 37.10 11.34
C TYR A 968 36.06 38.16 10.55
N GLU A 969 36.70 37.77 9.44
CA GLU A 969 37.59 38.62 8.64
C GLU A 969 36.90 39.93 8.21
N GLY A 970 37.65 41.01 8.01
CA GLY A 970 37.10 42.27 7.48
C GLY A 970 36.38 43.17 8.50
N ASN A 971 36.16 42.71 9.73
CA ASN A 971 35.63 43.51 10.84
C ASN A 971 36.79 44.14 11.64
N ARG A 972 37.08 45.44 11.44
CA ARG A 972 38.30 46.08 11.95
C ARG A 972 38.39 46.16 13.48
N ASP A 973 37.26 46.31 14.15
CA ASP A 973 37.19 46.60 15.59
C ASP A 973 36.77 45.36 16.42
N LEU A 974 36.72 44.17 15.81
CA LEU A 974 36.54 42.91 16.52
C LEU A 974 37.85 42.42 17.14
N CYS A 975 37.76 41.86 18.34
CA CYS A 975 38.90 41.34 19.09
C CYS A 975 38.53 40.07 19.88
N GLY A 976 39.53 39.31 20.33
CA GLY A 976 39.35 38.04 21.03
C GLY A 976 39.46 36.82 20.11
N LEU A 977 39.68 35.63 20.70
CA LEU A 977 39.82 34.38 19.94
C LEU A 977 38.55 34.10 19.11
N PRO A 978 38.67 33.61 17.87
CA PRO A 978 39.88 33.10 17.19
C PRO A 978 40.75 34.17 16.50
N LEU A 979 40.41 35.47 16.57
CA LEU A 979 41.26 36.53 16.04
C LEU A 979 42.49 36.72 16.94
N ASN A 980 43.66 36.90 16.35
CA ASN A 980 44.90 37.19 17.09
C ASN A 980 45.01 38.69 17.45
N VAL A 981 43.88 39.29 17.85
CA VAL A 981 43.73 40.71 18.22
C VAL A 981 43.27 40.77 19.67
N THR A 982 44.04 41.44 20.53
CA THR A 982 43.74 41.56 21.97
C THR A 982 42.74 42.70 22.21
N CYS A 983 41.67 42.42 22.97
CA CYS A 983 40.70 43.43 23.35
C CYS A 983 41.33 44.41 24.35
N LYS A 984 41.44 45.69 23.97
CA LYS A 984 41.90 46.75 24.88
C LYS A 984 40.74 47.18 25.78
N SER A 985 40.93 47.07 27.09
CA SER A 985 40.01 47.54 28.11
C SER A 985 40.24 49.03 28.37
N ASP A 986 39.74 49.92 27.52
CA ASP A 986 39.51 51.32 27.90
C ASP A 986 38.52 51.97 26.92
N ALA A 987 37.44 52.53 27.47
CA ALA A 987 36.37 53.19 26.73
C ALA A 987 36.85 54.50 26.07
N PRO A 988 36.44 54.82 24.83
CA PRO A 988 36.55 56.18 24.31
C PRO A 988 35.21 56.92 24.40
N GLU A 989 35.29 58.12 24.97
CA GLU A 989 34.25 59.16 25.01
C GLU A 989 33.75 59.57 23.60
N LEU A 990 32.46 59.90 23.52
CA LEU A 990 31.87 60.62 22.40
C LEU A 990 32.61 61.94 22.13
N LYS A 991 33.01 62.19 20.88
CA LYS A 991 33.24 63.55 20.36
C LYS A 991 32.38 63.79 19.11
N PRO A 992 31.92 65.04 18.89
CA PRO A 992 30.97 65.35 17.82
C PRO A 992 31.65 65.40 16.45
N ALA A 993 30.85 65.15 15.42
CA ALA A 993 31.22 65.10 14.01
C ALA A 993 31.94 66.37 13.50
N PRO A 994 32.98 66.22 12.66
CA PRO A 994 33.38 67.24 11.71
C PRO A 994 32.80 66.97 10.32
N SER A 995 32.54 68.09 9.65
CA SER A 995 32.02 68.27 8.30
C SER A 995 32.82 67.60 7.19
N PHE A 996 32.09 67.23 6.13
CA PHE A 996 32.58 66.91 4.78
C PHE A 996 33.74 67.80 4.33
N GLN A 997 34.82 67.16 3.89
CA GLN A 997 35.68 67.70 2.84
C GLN A 997 36.22 66.55 1.99
N ASP A 998 36.09 66.74 0.67
CA ASP A 998 36.35 65.80 -0.41
C ASP A 998 37.86 65.61 -0.70
N ASP A 999 38.13 64.60 -1.52
CA ASP A 999 39.37 64.24 -2.23
C ASP A 999 40.43 63.37 -1.52
N SER A 1000 40.41 62.07 -1.86
CA SER A 1000 41.55 61.48 -2.60
C SER A 1000 41.14 60.18 -3.31
N TYR A 1001 41.22 60.18 -4.65
CA TYR A 1001 41.08 58.97 -5.47
C TYR A 1001 42.25 58.02 -5.22
N ASP A 1002 41.94 56.77 -4.86
CA ASP A 1002 42.94 55.73 -4.62
C ASP A 1002 43.41 55.08 -5.94
N TRP A 1003 44.50 55.62 -6.49
CA TRP A 1003 45.10 55.18 -7.74
C TRP A 1003 45.71 53.76 -7.68
N GLN A 1004 45.82 53.12 -6.51
CA GLN A 1004 46.43 51.78 -6.39
C GLN A 1004 45.53 50.67 -6.96
N PHE A 1005 44.21 50.81 -6.90
CA PHE A 1005 43.28 49.79 -7.40
C PHE A 1005 43.26 49.70 -8.94
N ILE A 1006 43.38 50.84 -9.63
CA ILE A 1006 43.38 50.89 -11.10
C ILE A 1006 44.68 50.32 -11.66
N PHE A 1007 45.84 50.62 -11.06
CA PHE A 1007 47.12 50.06 -11.51
C PHE A 1007 47.22 48.55 -11.31
N THR A 1008 46.65 48.01 -10.24
CA THR A 1008 46.65 46.57 -9.97
C THR A 1008 45.71 45.82 -10.92
N GLY A 1009 44.53 46.38 -11.22
CA GLY A 1009 43.58 45.81 -12.18
C GLY A 1009 44.06 45.88 -13.64
N VAL A 1010 44.65 47.00 -14.07
CA VAL A 1010 45.22 47.16 -15.42
C VAL A 1010 46.48 46.30 -15.58
N GLY A 1011 47.32 46.21 -14.55
CA GLY A 1011 48.50 45.33 -14.54
C GLY A 1011 48.15 43.85 -14.69
N TYR A 1012 47.08 43.40 -14.02
CA TYR A 1012 46.61 42.02 -14.13
C TYR A 1012 45.96 41.74 -15.50
N GLY A 1013 45.16 42.68 -16.01
CA GLY A 1013 44.52 42.56 -17.33
C GLY A 1013 45.55 42.52 -18.47
N VAL A 1014 46.58 43.37 -18.42
CA VAL A 1014 47.66 43.41 -19.42
C VAL A 1014 48.60 42.20 -19.28
N GLY A 1015 48.91 41.78 -18.05
CA GLY A 1015 49.71 40.58 -17.79
C GLY A 1015 49.04 39.30 -18.27
N ALA A 1016 47.74 39.15 -18.05
CA ALA A 1016 46.95 38.02 -18.56
C ALA A 1016 46.83 38.04 -20.09
N ALA A 1017 46.65 39.23 -20.70
CA ALA A 1017 46.58 39.37 -22.15
C ALA A 1017 47.91 39.02 -22.85
N ILE A 1018 49.05 39.43 -22.29
CA ILE A 1018 50.38 39.13 -22.85
C ILE A 1018 50.74 37.65 -22.68
N SER A 1019 50.23 36.97 -21.64
CA SER A 1019 50.53 35.57 -21.34
C SER A 1019 49.61 34.59 -22.08
N ILE A 1020 48.32 34.90 -22.21
CA ILE A 1020 47.31 33.98 -22.73
C ILE A 1020 47.12 34.13 -24.24
N ALA A 1021 47.30 35.34 -24.80
CA ALA A 1021 47.12 35.57 -26.23
C ALA A 1021 48.11 34.77 -27.12
N PRO A 1022 49.40 34.59 -26.76
CA PRO A 1022 50.30 33.74 -27.54
C PRO A 1022 49.93 32.24 -27.47
N LEU A 1023 49.36 31.79 -26.35
CA LEU A 1023 48.96 30.40 -26.11
C LEU A 1023 47.68 30.02 -26.87
N LEU A 1024 46.79 30.97 -27.15
CA LEU A 1024 45.56 30.72 -27.91
C LEU A 1024 45.77 30.67 -29.44
N PHE A 1025 46.88 31.22 -29.97
CA PHE A 1025 47.07 31.36 -31.42
C PHE A 1025 48.29 30.63 -32.01
N TYR A 1026 49.15 30.00 -31.20
CA TYR A 1026 50.37 29.31 -31.70
C TYR A 1026 50.33 27.79 -31.55
N LYS A 1027 49.70 27.09 -32.51
CA LYS A 1027 49.47 25.63 -32.53
C LYS A 1027 50.73 24.74 -32.47
N GLN A 1028 51.93 25.27 -32.68
CA GLN A 1028 53.19 24.53 -32.56
C GLN A 1028 53.89 24.69 -31.18
N GLY A 1029 53.43 25.62 -30.32
CA GLY A 1029 53.96 25.81 -28.97
C GLY A 1029 53.42 24.84 -27.92
N ASN A 1030 52.20 24.30 -28.12
CA ASN A 1030 51.55 23.38 -27.17
C ASN A 1030 52.37 22.11 -26.90
N LYS A 1031 53.06 21.57 -27.91
CA LYS A 1031 53.91 20.36 -27.73
C LYS A 1031 55.19 20.63 -26.93
N TYR A 1032 55.67 21.87 -26.87
CA TYR A 1032 56.84 22.26 -26.08
C TYR A 1032 56.45 22.58 -24.64
N PHE A 1033 55.28 23.18 -24.43
CA PHE A 1033 54.74 23.47 -23.10
C PHE A 1033 54.35 22.18 -22.35
N ASP A 1034 53.70 21.22 -23.02
CA ASP A 1034 53.35 19.92 -22.42
C ASP A 1034 54.59 19.15 -21.95
N LYS A 1035 55.68 19.20 -22.71
CA LYS A 1035 56.94 18.52 -22.37
C LYS A 1035 57.67 19.15 -21.17
N HIS A 1036 57.55 20.47 -20.98
CA HIS A 1036 58.13 21.17 -19.83
C HIS A 1036 57.25 21.07 -18.58
N LEU A 1037 55.93 21.08 -18.74
CA LEU A 1037 54.99 20.81 -17.66
C LEU A 1037 55.21 19.40 -17.10
N GLU A 1038 55.42 18.40 -17.96
CA GLU A 1038 55.72 17.02 -17.57
C GLU A 1038 57.06 16.91 -16.80
N ARG A 1039 58.06 17.73 -17.17
CA ARG A 1039 59.37 17.80 -16.50
C ARG A 1039 59.28 18.49 -15.13
N MET A 1040 58.45 19.53 -15.02
CA MET A 1040 58.13 20.21 -13.75
C MET A 1040 57.36 19.28 -12.79
N LEU A 1041 56.38 18.53 -13.30
CA LEU A 1041 55.59 17.58 -12.52
C LEU A 1041 56.47 16.41 -11.99
N LYS A 1042 57.40 15.89 -12.82
CA LYS A 1042 58.39 14.88 -12.41
C LYS A 1042 59.39 15.36 -11.34
N LEU A 1043 59.67 16.66 -11.27
CA LEU A 1043 60.57 17.25 -10.27
C LEU A 1043 59.87 17.64 -8.96
N MET A 1044 58.60 18.04 -9.03
CA MET A 1044 57.81 18.50 -7.89
C MET A 1044 57.18 17.34 -7.11
N PHE A 1045 56.68 16.30 -7.78
CA PHE A 1045 55.90 15.23 -7.14
C PHE A 1045 56.67 14.40 -6.10
N PRO A 1046 57.99 14.12 -6.25
CA PRO A 1046 58.78 13.45 -5.21
C PRO A 1046 59.00 14.30 -3.95
N ARG A 1047 58.92 15.64 -4.03
CA ARG A 1047 59.06 16.54 -2.87
C ARG A 1047 57.80 16.64 -2.02
N TYR A 1048 56.66 16.25 -2.58
CA TYR A 1048 55.36 16.25 -1.91
C TYR A 1048 54.77 14.84 -1.81
N GLY A 1049 55.57 13.77 -1.97
CA GLY A 1049 55.16 12.38 -1.71
C GLY A 1049 54.22 11.73 -2.72
N PHE A 1050 54.01 12.30 -3.91
CA PHE A 1050 53.16 11.69 -4.94
C PHE A 1050 53.98 10.84 -5.95
N SER A 1051 53.45 9.68 -6.36
CA SER A 1051 54.00 8.90 -7.49
C SER A 1051 53.18 9.14 -8.76
N TYR A 1052 53.86 9.17 -9.92
CA TYR A 1052 53.25 9.37 -11.24
C TYR A 1052 53.37 8.07 -12.04
N THR A 1053 52.24 7.41 -12.32
CA THR A 1053 52.18 6.20 -13.17
C THR A 1053 51.24 6.39 -14.36
N ARG A 1054 51.72 6.00 -15.54
CA ARG A 1054 50.96 6.01 -16.80
C ARG A 1054 50.26 4.65 -16.98
N PHE A 1055 48.99 4.66 -17.34
CA PHE A 1055 48.21 3.45 -17.64
C PHE A 1055 48.51 2.94 -19.06
N ASP A 1056 48.79 1.64 -19.20
CA ASP A 1056 49.02 0.92 -20.47
C ASP A 1056 48.14 -0.35 -20.46
N PRO A 1057 47.22 -0.55 -21.44
CA PRO A 1057 46.24 -1.63 -21.37
C PRO A 1057 46.79 -2.92 -21.97
N GLY A 1058 47.34 -3.80 -21.13
CA GLY A 1058 47.64 -5.17 -21.54
C GLY A 1058 48.59 -5.93 -20.61
N LYS A 1059 48.05 -6.59 -19.58
CA LYS A 1059 48.55 -7.87 -19.02
C LYS A 1059 47.67 -8.35 -17.86
N VAL A 1060 47.22 -9.60 -17.97
CA VAL A 1060 46.52 -10.40 -16.95
C VAL A 1060 47.53 -11.41 -16.40
N VAL A 1061 47.65 -11.57 -15.06
CA VAL A 1061 47.91 -12.85 -14.36
C VAL A 1061 47.44 -12.77 -12.88
N ALA A 1062 46.32 -13.44 -12.60
CA ALA A 1062 46.01 -14.49 -11.59
C ALA A 1062 46.47 -14.46 -10.08
N VAL A 1063 45.45 -14.61 -9.18
CA VAL A 1063 45.28 -15.34 -7.86
C VAL A 1063 46.19 -14.94 -6.66
N GLU A 1064 45.80 -14.81 -5.37
CA GLU A 1064 44.83 -15.46 -4.45
C GLU A 1064 44.38 -14.57 -3.23
N HIS A 1065 43.14 -14.83 -2.77
CA HIS A 1065 42.53 -14.87 -1.41
C HIS A 1065 42.48 -13.71 -0.37
N TYR A 1066 41.20 -13.43 0.04
CA TYR A 1066 40.53 -13.12 1.34
C TYR A 1066 41.24 -12.24 2.42
N GLU A 1067 40.59 -11.36 3.19
CA GLU A 1067 39.32 -11.47 3.96
C GLU A 1067 38.56 -10.12 4.14
N ASP A 1068 37.35 -10.26 4.69
CA ASP A 1068 36.22 -9.36 4.95
C ASP A 1068 36.45 -8.03 5.70
N GLU A 1069 35.57 -7.04 5.48
CA GLU A 1069 34.52 -6.62 6.44
C GLU A 1069 33.69 -5.43 5.91
N THR A 1070 32.37 -5.58 6.00
CA THR A 1070 31.29 -4.64 5.65
C THR A 1070 30.64 -4.09 6.92
N PRO A 1071 30.16 -2.83 6.96
CA PRO A 1071 29.21 -2.41 7.98
C PRO A 1071 27.76 -2.46 7.46
N ASP A 1072 26.95 -3.14 8.26
CA ASP A 1072 25.49 -3.22 8.33
C ASP A 1072 24.95 -1.96 9.04
N ASP A 1073 23.72 -1.52 8.74
CA ASP A 1073 22.95 -0.60 9.59
C ASP A 1073 21.48 -1.04 9.56
N THR A 1074 21.03 -1.60 10.69
CA THR A 1074 19.64 -1.91 11.07
C THR A 1074 19.26 -1.00 12.25
N GLU A 1075 18.13 -0.30 12.17
CA GLU A 1075 17.54 0.48 13.27
C GLU A 1075 16.72 -0.43 14.21
N ASP A 1076 17.03 -0.42 15.51
CA ASP A 1076 16.20 -0.93 16.61
C ASP A 1076 15.91 0.21 17.62
N ASP A 1077 14.69 0.21 18.17
CA ASP A 1077 14.25 1.04 19.30
C ASP A 1077 14.42 0.25 20.61
N ASP A 1078 14.88 0.88 21.70
CA ASP A 1078 14.65 0.34 23.05
C ASP A 1078 14.65 1.42 24.16
N GLU A 1079 13.68 1.28 25.08
CA GLU A 1079 13.56 2.03 26.33
C GLU A 1079 14.34 1.35 27.48
N GLY A 1080 15.21 2.11 28.14
CA GLY A 1080 15.25 2.19 29.62
C GLY A 1080 16.04 1.15 30.44
N GLY A 1081 17.28 1.48 30.82
CA GLY A 1081 17.98 0.87 31.96
C GLY A 1081 19.27 1.60 32.36
N LYS A 1082 19.32 2.20 33.55
CA LYS A 1082 20.48 2.94 34.10
C LYS A 1082 21.52 2.00 34.71
N GLU A 1083 22.79 2.11 34.30
CA GLU A 1083 23.96 1.82 35.14
C GLU A 1083 25.12 2.77 34.82
N ALA A 1084 25.81 3.23 35.88
CA ALA A 1084 26.82 4.27 35.82
C ALA A 1084 28.16 3.74 35.26
N SER A 1085 28.61 4.26 34.11
CA SER A 1085 29.97 4.07 33.62
C SER A 1085 30.63 5.43 33.35
N LEU A 1086 31.89 5.58 33.80
CA LEU A 1086 32.70 6.78 33.58
C LEU A 1086 32.90 7.01 32.08
N GLY A 1087 32.25 8.03 31.53
CA GLY A 1087 32.25 8.32 30.10
C GLY A 1087 33.57 8.92 29.59
N ARG A 1088 34.05 8.39 28.46
CA ARG A 1088 34.88 9.15 27.50
C ARG A 1088 34.07 10.35 27.02
N TYR A 1089 34.68 11.52 26.92
CA TYR A 1089 34.07 12.64 26.21
C TYR A 1089 34.92 12.98 24.98
N CYS A 1090 34.27 13.06 23.83
CA CYS A 1090 34.82 13.58 22.60
C CYS A 1090 33.98 14.80 22.26
N VAL A 1091 34.46 16.00 22.60
CA VAL A 1091 33.77 17.23 22.21
C VAL A 1091 34.00 17.38 20.70
N PHE A 1092 32.92 17.30 19.90
CA PHE A 1092 32.83 17.53 18.44
C PHE A 1092 33.01 16.37 17.42
N CYS A 1093 32.45 15.15 17.62
CA CYS A 1093 32.38 14.17 16.50
C CYS A 1093 31.08 13.35 16.37
N SER A 1094 29.96 13.74 17.00
CA SER A 1094 28.67 13.04 16.85
C SER A 1094 27.73 13.81 15.92
N LYS A 1095 27.21 13.17 14.87
CA LYS A 1095 25.97 13.59 14.22
C LYS A 1095 24.83 12.73 14.76
N LEU A 1096 23.71 13.34 15.11
CA LEU A 1096 22.45 12.62 15.30
C LEU A 1096 21.94 12.21 13.93
N ASP A 1097 21.55 10.95 13.77
CA ASP A 1097 20.77 10.54 12.60
C ASP A 1097 19.49 11.40 12.48
N PHE A 1098 19.01 11.61 11.25
CA PHE A 1098 17.85 12.45 10.93
C PHE A 1098 16.54 11.94 11.57
N GLN A 1099 16.51 10.73 12.14
CA GLN A 1099 15.41 10.25 13.00
C GLN A 1099 15.57 10.58 14.50
N ARG A 1100 16.68 11.21 14.91
CA ARG A 1100 17.05 11.55 16.30
C ARG A 1100 17.18 10.36 17.26
N LYS A 1101 17.49 9.16 16.75
CA LYS A 1101 17.54 7.93 17.58
C LYS A 1101 18.95 7.42 17.89
N GLU A 1102 19.94 7.61 17.01
CA GLU A 1102 21.32 7.19 17.27
C GLU A 1102 22.38 8.26 16.92
N ALA A 1103 23.56 8.13 17.55
CA ALA A 1103 24.72 8.99 17.31
C ALA A 1103 25.72 8.29 16.38
N MET A 1104 25.88 8.79 15.15
CA MET A 1104 26.94 8.34 14.25
C MET A 1104 28.28 9.01 14.60
N HIS A 1105 29.34 8.21 14.73
CA HIS A 1105 30.71 8.67 15.00
C HIS A 1105 31.57 8.68 13.72
N ASP A 1106 32.35 9.75 13.53
CA ASP A 1106 33.41 9.78 12.52
C ASP A 1106 34.61 8.91 12.98
N PRO A 1107 34.96 7.83 12.27
CA PRO A 1107 36.04 6.91 12.67
C PRO A 1107 37.45 7.53 12.57
N LYS A 1108 37.60 8.78 12.11
CA LYS A 1108 38.89 9.48 12.01
C LYS A 1108 39.20 10.39 13.21
N CYS A 1109 38.31 10.49 14.19
CA CYS A 1109 38.53 11.34 15.37
C CYS A 1109 39.31 10.65 16.50
N THR A 1110 40.23 11.36 17.14
CA THR A 1110 40.93 10.93 18.36
C THR A 1110 40.23 11.46 19.63
N CYS A 1111 39.85 10.56 20.54
CA CYS A 1111 39.18 10.88 21.81
C CYS A 1111 40.15 10.90 23.02
N HIS A 1112 39.84 11.67 24.07
CA HIS A 1112 40.62 11.74 25.31
C HIS A 1112 39.83 11.23 26.53
N MET A 1113 40.52 10.61 27.49
CA MET A 1113 39.96 10.23 28.79
C MET A 1113 40.02 11.42 29.76
N SER A 1114 38.99 11.60 30.59
CA SER A 1114 39.07 12.56 31.70
C SER A 1114 40.13 12.09 32.71
N SER A 1115 40.95 13.01 33.22
CA SER A 1115 41.86 12.74 34.34
C SER A 1115 41.58 13.72 35.48
N SER A 1116 41.45 13.16 36.69
CA SER A 1116 41.46 13.90 37.96
C SER A 1116 42.89 14.32 38.32
N PRO A 1117 43.10 15.45 39.02
CA PRO A 1117 44.44 15.89 39.41
C PRO A 1117 44.94 15.10 40.64
N ASN A 1118 46.06 14.36 40.52
CA ASN A 1118 47.25 14.49 41.36
C ASN A 1118 48.26 13.31 41.25
N SER A 1119 49.54 13.71 41.16
CA SER A 1119 50.82 13.09 41.60
C SER A 1119 51.48 11.89 40.89
N PHE A 1120 52.52 12.23 40.09
CA PHE A 1120 53.94 11.77 40.06
C PHE A 1120 54.37 10.31 39.66
N PRO A 1121 55.62 10.10 39.14
CA PRO A 1121 56.05 9.14 38.08
C PRO A 1121 56.97 8.00 38.66
N PRO A 1122 57.79 7.14 37.94
CA PRO A 1122 58.30 7.19 36.54
C PRO A 1122 58.57 5.86 35.73
N THR A 1123 58.62 5.98 34.37
CA THR A 1123 59.57 5.37 33.37
C THR A 1123 59.67 3.81 33.16
N PRO A 1124 60.42 3.27 32.15
CA PRO A 1124 60.22 3.33 30.68
C PRO A 1124 60.50 1.98 29.94
N SER A 1125 60.03 1.78 28.70
CA SER A 1125 60.77 1.00 27.67
C SER A 1125 60.05 1.03 26.29
N SER A 1126 60.64 1.72 25.31
CA SER A 1126 61.17 1.21 24.01
C SER A 1126 60.20 0.35 23.20
N SER A 1127 59.88 0.62 21.92
CA SER A 1127 60.77 1.01 20.82
C SER A 1127 59.96 1.49 19.59
N SER A 1128 60.57 2.42 18.85
CA SER A 1128 60.23 3.02 17.55
C SER A 1128 60.15 1.98 16.38
N PRO A 1129 60.01 2.33 15.06
CA PRO A 1129 59.83 3.64 14.40
C PRO A 1129 58.88 3.68 13.15
N LEU A 1130 58.75 4.89 12.55
CA LEU A 1130 58.38 5.25 11.15
C LEU A 1130 56.89 5.24 10.73
N LEU A 1131 56.28 6.38 10.32
CA LEU A 1131 56.39 7.09 9.02
C LEU A 1131 56.01 6.21 7.81
N VAL A 1132 55.22 6.59 6.80
CA VAL A 1132 54.46 7.81 6.45
C VAL A 1132 53.70 7.50 5.12
N ILE A 1133 52.43 7.95 5.02
CA ILE A 1133 51.69 8.47 3.85
C ILE A 1133 51.52 7.61 2.55
N TYR A 1134 50.27 7.31 2.12
CA TYR A 1134 49.57 7.96 0.96
C TYR A 1134 48.18 7.36 0.62
N HIS A 1135 47.14 8.17 0.85
CA HIS A 1135 46.07 8.61 -0.07
C HIS A 1135 45.53 7.74 -1.24
N LYS A 1136 44.19 7.56 -1.19
CA LYS A 1136 43.11 7.95 -2.14
C LYS A 1136 42.81 7.16 -3.44
N LYS A 1137 41.49 6.91 -3.57
CA LYS A 1137 40.63 6.71 -4.77
C LYS A 1137 40.64 5.28 -5.35
N PHE A 1138 39.52 4.67 -5.76
CA PHE A 1138 38.21 5.14 -6.24
C PHE A 1138 37.09 4.25 -5.71
#